data_AF-A0A955X6M9-F1
#
_entry.id   AF-A0A955X6M9-F1
#
_cell.length_a   1.000
_cell.length_b   1.000
_cell.length_c   1.000
_cell.angle_alpha   90.00
_cell.angle_beta   90.00
_cell.angle_gamma   90.00
#
_symmetry.space_group_name_H-M   'P 1'
#
loop_
_entity.id
_entity.type
_entity.pdbx_description
1 polymer ?
#
loop_
_entity_poly.entity_id
_entity_poly.type
_entity_poly.pdbx_seq_one_letter_code
_entity_poly.pdbx_strand_id
1 'polypeptide(L)'
;MRAALWMVLGCAASWPAESLGERVTASVATTASVAAAPAMAPPPVAPGPPGVRIVHDAAGYKLQVEGRDFMVFGMNWGYMPIGQNYSYDFWAKPDDFIEAALEPEMTLLKDMGVNVIRQYVGIPARWIEYIHKRFGIYTVLNHPMGRYGFTMDGVWIFPTNYEDPEQRAYLKREVAELVEAYKGTPGLLFWLLGNENNYGLFWSSTEIEDLPQGDQADARAVFLYTLYGEIIDDIHARDQGHPVAIANGDLQFVDLIKKYAPNLDILGSNVYRGKSSRDLFQVVQDKLQVPFVYTEFGSDAYNAKEDREDHMAQAEYLKAQWEEIYEQSYGKGGVGNAIGGMVFQWSDGWWKYQQESNLDVHDTNASWATAAYAFDYVEGANNMNEEWFGICAKGPTDARGLYEVYPRTAYYVLQQAFALDPYAPTTTPAEIRRHFDAIHPERLSQPYEVQRLQEQVSLLSMVRAANVVLELSTFTTGGRGTLDVNRNDTRFDHMQSVYADLEVQPFSQVSAKVSLNVLGHVAANPIDEIYFEKRGLPQPVQDGTGATVDLPGVERIKLYQASLKWSNTYFDLDGFYRVGHGHWGYEGDFFGLYPEAYYQPSVDMFNANTPSGFVVTGKRAFEGLKVAFGPELWWGANPTLLAKYYKKLGDLQLSVVHQEDIAKRADAGTSSVLPVPRTRKTAVYLGWSAGALQLDVGGIMAGTDRLGWAYQAVRAAEGATYLDSGYYLLDDEIRIQDTFGGKVKLTYTGGRFNFYVQGGLRGLVADGGPNPTLTFTGWGLKESGQGNNYHVLGGALFNLGSFQVAPNFLYQKPLEGPVPLIEDYFDPATGNYYPAGRPRNQFSDPFWVRSNRETVGLELLLGYDPTPATWMWAWNALEREDAPFAAMVDFTYRFLPTTQDAGVAIAAEGYPFAFAGAPSAHDLWEVRGRIFVNPAPRLRLVSDLYAGIGQANGIDERIVKRAGVYARMMYDQLSVEAWVKINDWGPYDYHRDFNLTYPLQLIGDVGYSVTLPQWFVRAYTRMGVRAKYRILDEYSNRAGEALVAGDGTGREWEVMTYVQIGI
;
A
#
# COMPACT_ATOMS: atom_id res chain seq x y z
N MET A 1 -33.15 35.63 43.79
CA MET A 1 -34.48 35.95 44.38
C MET A 1 -35.01 34.64 44.96
N ARG A 2 -35.18 34.51 46.29
CA ARG A 2 -35.10 33.23 47.06
C ARG A 2 -33.65 32.67 47.06
N ALA A 3 -32.96 32.25 48.14
CA ALA A 3 -33.27 31.89 49.55
C ALA A 3 -33.92 30.50 49.74
N ALA A 4 -33.68 29.66 50.76
CA ALA A 4 -32.94 29.76 52.05
C ALA A 4 -32.65 28.31 52.62
N LEU A 5 -32.00 28.03 53.77
CA LEU A 5 -30.78 28.50 54.50
C LEU A 5 -30.63 27.65 55.83
N TRP A 6 -29.48 27.69 56.54
CA TRP A 6 -29.17 27.04 57.87
C TRP A 6 -28.97 25.49 57.86
N MET A 7 -28.13 24.78 58.66
CA MET A 7 -27.27 25.00 59.86
C MET A 7 -27.88 24.73 61.26
N VAL A 8 -27.26 23.86 62.11
CA VAL A 8 -27.05 23.97 63.60
C VAL A 8 -26.53 22.67 64.30
N LEU A 9 -25.35 22.79 64.94
CA LEU A 9 -24.70 22.19 66.15
C LEU A 9 -25.12 20.87 66.88
N GLY A 10 -24.11 20.23 67.52
CA GLY A 10 -24.22 19.29 68.66
C GLY A 10 -22.89 19.06 69.44
N CYS A 11 -22.84 19.40 70.74
CA CYS A 11 -21.67 19.44 71.66
C CYS A 11 -21.05 18.04 72.03
N ALA A 12 -19.72 17.86 72.20
CA ALA A 12 -18.82 18.07 73.38
C ALA A 12 -18.93 16.98 74.51
N ALA A 13 -17.91 16.60 75.33
CA ALA A 13 -16.55 17.13 75.59
C ALA A 13 -15.55 16.11 76.27
N SER A 14 -14.24 16.48 76.26
CA SER A 14 -13.19 16.36 77.33
C SER A 14 -12.66 15.02 77.94
N TRP A 15 -11.37 14.69 77.66
CA TRP A 15 -10.16 14.62 78.57
C TRP A 15 -10.17 13.76 79.88
N PRO A 16 -9.03 13.41 80.56
CA PRO A 16 -7.65 13.94 80.45
C PRO A 16 -6.50 12.91 80.19
N ALA A 17 -5.52 12.75 81.11
CA ALA A 17 -4.09 12.50 80.77
C ALA A 17 -3.19 11.94 81.93
N GLU A 18 -1.86 11.86 81.69
CA GLU A 18 -0.74 11.59 82.65
C GLU A 18 -0.60 10.17 83.26
N SER A 19 0.52 9.73 83.90
CA SER A 19 1.99 9.87 83.67
C SER A 19 2.80 8.91 84.60
N LEU A 20 4.14 8.73 84.38
CA LEU A 20 5.15 8.08 85.28
C LEU A 20 4.99 6.55 85.59
N GLY A 21 5.97 5.75 86.08
CA GLY A 21 7.42 5.94 86.29
C GLY A 21 8.16 4.73 86.96
N GLU A 22 9.40 4.43 86.51
CA GLU A 22 10.58 3.72 87.12
C GLU A 22 10.57 2.36 87.91
N ARG A 23 11.34 1.38 87.39
CA ARG A 23 12.47 0.55 87.98
C ARG A 23 12.30 -0.52 89.09
N VAL A 24 13.38 -1.36 89.19
CA VAL A 24 13.86 -2.34 90.24
C VAL A 24 13.77 -3.82 89.80
N THR A 25 14.75 -4.76 89.94
CA THR A 25 16.24 -4.94 89.82
C THR A 25 16.62 -6.38 90.27
N ALA A 26 17.88 -6.85 90.06
CA ALA A 26 18.52 -8.16 90.42
C ALA A 26 18.35 -9.31 89.38
N SER A 27 19.38 -10.01 88.80
CA SER A 27 20.67 -10.64 89.24
C SER A 27 20.47 -12.07 89.83
N VAL A 28 21.28 -13.13 89.62
CA VAL A 28 22.75 -13.39 89.44
C VAL A 28 22.89 -14.68 88.56
N ALA A 29 23.71 -14.90 87.52
CA ALA A 29 25.13 -14.69 87.14
C ALA A 29 26.11 -15.88 87.42
N THR A 30 26.92 -16.30 86.42
CA THR A 30 28.23 -16.99 86.57
C THR A 30 29.07 -17.05 85.26
N THR A 31 30.31 -16.53 85.32
CA THR A 31 31.59 -17.00 84.68
C THR A 31 31.66 -17.56 83.23
N ALA A 32 32.69 -17.26 82.40
CA ALA A 32 33.84 -16.34 82.51
C ALA A 32 34.62 -16.16 81.16
N SER A 33 35.24 -14.98 80.97
CA SER A 33 36.59 -14.67 80.39
C SER A 33 37.03 -15.24 78.99
N VAL A 34 37.90 -14.63 78.17
CA VAL A 34 38.91 -13.54 78.25
C VAL A 34 38.99 -12.76 76.91
N ALA A 35 39.59 -11.56 76.92
CA ALA A 35 40.16 -10.79 75.79
C ALA A 35 39.21 -9.90 74.95
N ALA A 36 39.79 -8.82 74.41
CA ALA A 36 39.12 -7.79 73.62
C ALA A 36 39.91 -7.48 72.35
N ALA A 37 39.20 -7.04 71.31
CA ALA A 37 39.72 -6.52 70.04
C ALA A 37 39.00 -5.19 69.73
N PRO A 38 39.59 -4.28 68.91
CA PRO A 38 39.03 -2.95 68.70
C PRO A 38 37.70 -2.96 67.95
N ALA A 39 36.91 -1.91 68.16
CA ALA A 39 35.58 -1.78 67.58
C ALA A 39 35.63 -1.66 66.04
N MET A 40 34.90 -2.53 65.35
CA MET A 40 34.50 -2.30 63.96
C MET A 40 33.39 -1.24 63.90
N ALA A 41 33.38 -0.46 62.83
CA ALA A 41 32.21 0.31 62.42
C ALA A 41 31.03 -0.64 62.11
N PRO A 42 29.77 -0.17 62.17
CA PRO A 42 28.64 -0.96 61.68
C PRO A 42 28.88 -1.38 60.21
N PRO A 43 28.43 -2.57 59.79
CA PRO A 43 28.55 -2.98 58.40
C PRO A 43 27.80 -2.00 57.50
N PRO A 44 28.27 -1.79 56.24
CA PRO A 44 27.50 -1.02 55.28
C PRO A 44 26.12 -1.68 55.10
N VAL A 45 25.07 -0.85 55.09
CA VAL A 45 23.74 -1.31 54.68
C VAL A 45 23.87 -1.87 53.27
N ALA A 46 23.45 -3.12 53.07
CA ALA A 46 23.50 -3.73 51.75
C ALA A 46 22.70 -2.88 50.76
N PRO A 47 23.21 -2.61 49.54
CA PRO A 47 22.42 -1.94 48.53
C PRO A 47 21.15 -2.75 48.25
N GLY A 48 20.03 -2.04 48.06
CA GLY A 48 18.82 -2.65 47.51
C GLY A 48 19.06 -3.17 46.08
N PRO A 49 18.09 -3.89 45.50
CA PRO A 49 18.22 -4.35 44.12
C PRO A 49 18.50 -3.17 43.17
N PRO A 50 19.39 -3.34 42.16
CA PRO A 50 19.64 -2.31 41.17
C PRO A 50 18.38 -2.13 40.32
N GLY A 51 17.85 -0.91 40.30
CA GLY A 51 16.66 -0.54 39.55
C GLY A 51 16.71 0.93 39.14
N VAL A 52 15.77 1.33 38.29
CA VAL A 52 15.62 2.70 37.81
C VAL A 52 14.65 3.43 38.75
N ARG A 53 15.04 4.62 39.22
CA ARG A 53 14.22 5.38 40.19
C ARG A 53 14.28 6.88 39.95
N ILE A 54 13.23 7.58 40.35
CA ILE A 54 13.21 9.03 40.43
C ILE A 54 13.72 9.47 41.80
N VAL A 55 14.52 10.53 41.84
CA VAL A 55 14.92 11.23 43.05
C VAL A 55 14.43 12.67 42.96
N HIS A 56 13.80 13.17 44.01
CA HIS A 56 13.24 14.51 44.11
C HIS A 56 13.64 15.15 45.44
N ASP A 57 14.18 16.37 45.39
CA ASP A 57 14.39 17.22 46.56
C ASP A 57 14.18 18.71 46.20
N ALA A 58 14.58 19.63 47.09
CA ALA A 58 14.41 21.07 46.90
C ALA A 58 15.15 21.67 45.68
N ALA A 59 16.04 20.92 45.02
CA ALA A 59 16.70 21.29 43.77
C ALA A 59 15.99 20.77 42.50
N GLY A 60 14.90 20.00 42.65
CA GLY A 60 14.11 19.44 41.56
C GLY A 60 14.18 17.91 41.48
N TYR A 61 13.93 17.37 40.28
CA TYR A 61 13.85 15.95 39.98
C TYR A 61 15.03 15.49 39.13
N LYS A 62 15.49 14.26 39.36
CA LYS A 62 16.47 13.58 38.51
C LYS A 62 16.19 12.09 38.45
N LEU A 63 16.50 11.47 37.31
CA LEU A 63 16.49 10.02 37.18
C LEU A 63 17.78 9.45 37.77
N GLN A 64 17.69 8.28 38.41
CA GLN A 64 18.85 7.48 38.80
C GLN A 64 18.75 6.06 38.24
N VAL A 65 19.87 5.60 37.68
CA VAL A 65 20.03 4.24 37.14
C VAL A 65 21.21 3.60 37.86
N GLU A 66 20.99 2.45 38.50
CA GLU A 66 22.00 1.79 39.36
C GLU A 66 22.56 2.70 40.48
N GLY A 67 21.78 3.69 40.92
CA GLY A 67 22.19 4.69 41.92
C GLY A 67 23.10 5.82 41.39
N ARG A 68 23.38 5.86 40.08
CA ARG A 68 24.06 6.98 39.40
C ARG A 68 23.03 7.96 38.87
N ASP A 69 23.29 9.26 38.97
CA ASP A 69 22.45 10.30 38.35
C ASP A 69 22.48 10.15 36.82
N PHE A 70 21.31 10.17 36.18
CA PHE A 70 21.12 9.80 34.78
C PHE A 70 20.27 10.85 34.04
N MET A 71 20.71 11.22 32.84
CA MET A 71 20.02 12.14 31.94
C MET A 71 19.68 11.36 30.67
N VAL A 72 18.45 11.46 30.20
CA VAL A 72 18.01 10.78 28.97
C VAL A 72 18.57 11.53 27.77
N PHE A 73 19.75 11.14 27.27
CA PHE A 73 20.27 11.53 25.96
C PHE A 73 19.74 10.55 24.94
N GLY A 74 18.50 10.80 24.50
CA GLY A 74 17.67 9.82 23.82
C GLY A 74 17.54 10.03 22.31
N MET A 75 17.24 8.94 21.61
CA MET A 75 16.89 8.94 20.19
C MET A 75 15.65 8.08 19.90
N ASN A 76 14.75 8.58 19.06
CA ASN A 76 13.74 7.75 18.40
C ASN A 76 14.42 6.99 17.25
N TRP A 77 14.71 5.72 17.50
CA TRP A 77 15.41 4.84 16.56
C TRP A 77 14.44 3.91 15.83
N GLY A 78 14.87 3.41 14.67
CA GLY A 78 14.13 2.40 13.91
C GLY A 78 14.82 2.11 12.58
N TYR A 79 14.94 0.82 12.24
CA TYR A 79 15.59 0.38 11.01
C TYR A 79 14.55 0.15 9.92
N MET A 80 14.56 0.99 8.89
CA MET A 80 13.62 0.92 7.76
C MET A 80 14.38 1.19 6.46
N PRO A 81 14.51 0.18 5.57
CA PRO A 81 15.11 0.36 4.25
C PRO A 81 14.22 1.18 3.31
N ILE A 82 14.80 1.71 2.24
CA ILE A 82 14.03 2.40 1.18
C ILE A 82 13.19 1.36 0.42
N GLY A 83 11.97 1.72 0.01
CA GLY A 83 11.00 0.82 -0.61
C GLY A 83 10.23 -0.07 0.38
N GLN A 84 10.37 0.16 1.69
CA GLN A 84 9.63 -0.54 2.76
C GLN A 84 8.67 0.41 3.48
N ASN A 85 7.70 -0.13 4.24
CA ASN A 85 6.72 0.65 5.00
C ASN A 85 6.45 0.05 6.40
N TYR A 86 5.40 0.53 7.08
CA TYR A 86 4.99 0.09 8.42
C TYR A 86 4.75 -1.43 8.58
N SER A 87 4.65 -2.22 7.50
CA SER A 87 4.56 -3.69 7.57
C SER A 87 5.92 -4.41 7.57
N TYR A 88 7.04 -3.69 7.53
CA TYR A 88 8.39 -4.27 7.59
C TYR A 88 8.80 -4.63 9.04
N ASP A 89 8.82 -5.92 9.36
CA ASP A 89 9.43 -6.42 10.59
C ASP A 89 10.96 -6.53 10.44
N PHE A 90 11.71 -5.68 11.14
CA PHE A 90 13.17 -5.75 11.26
C PHE A 90 13.68 -6.89 12.16
N TRP A 91 12.92 -7.27 13.19
CA TRP A 91 13.32 -8.22 14.22
C TRP A 91 13.08 -9.68 13.84
N ALA A 92 12.21 -9.93 12.86
CA ALA A 92 12.07 -11.23 12.18
C ALA A 92 13.19 -11.53 11.15
N LYS A 93 14.14 -10.61 10.94
CA LYS A 93 15.28 -10.84 10.03
C LYS A 93 16.33 -11.76 10.69
N PRO A 94 17.22 -12.40 9.92
CA PRO A 94 18.30 -13.23 10.48
C PRO A 94 19.24 -12.44 11.39
N ASP A 95 19.77 -13.09 12.43
CA ASP A 95 20.67 -12.46 13.40
C ASP A 95 21.89 -11.78 12.74
N ASP A 96 22.47 -12.35 11.67
CA ASP A 96 23.61 -11.77 10.93
C ASP A 96 23.27 -10.50 10.13
N PHE A 97 21.98 -10.27 9.86
CA PHE A 97 21.47 -9.04 9.27
C PHE A 97 21.23 -8.00 10.36
N ILE A 98 20.61 -8.40 11.48
CA ILE A 98 20.33 -7.51 12.61
C ILE A 98 21.64 -6.99 13.23
N GLU A 99 22.65 -7.84 13.44
CA GLU A 99 23.99 -7.39 13.89
C GLU A 99 24.63 -6.42 12.90
N ALA A 100 24.56 -6.69 11.59
CA ALA A 100 25.15 -5.84 10.55
C ALA A 100 24.45 -4.47 10.41
N ALA A 101 23.16 -4.39 10.73
CA ALA A 101 22.40 -3.14 10.80
C ALA A 101 22.64 -2.36 12.10
N LEU A 102 22.72 -3.05 13.24
CA LEU A 102 22.94 -2.43 14.55
C LEU A 102 24.36 -1.89 14.73
N GLU A 103 25.40 -2.62 14.30
CA GLU A 103 26.79 -2.24 14.54
C GLU A 103 27.15 -0.81 14.08
N PRO A 104 26.86 -0.36 12.85
CA PRO A 104 27.18 1.01 12.43
C PRO A 104 26.30 2.06 13.13
N GLU A 105 24.98 1.88 13.16
CA GLU A 105 24.07 2.89 13.69
C GLU A 105 24.19 3.06 15.21
N MET A 106 24.33 1.97 15.97
CA MET A 106 24.51 2.03 17.43
C MET A 106 25.90 2.54 17.83
N THR A 107 26.92 2.34 16.99
CA THR A 107 28.23 2.98 17.19
C THR A 107 28.14 4.49 17.00
N LEU A 108 27.47 4.97 15.94
CA LEU A 108 27.24 6.42 15.74
C LEU A 108 26.41 7.04 16.88
N LEU A 109 25.35 6.37 17.34
CA LEU A 109 24.58 6.83 18.51
C LEU A 109 25.46 6.96 19.76
N LYS A 110 26.27 5.93 20.05
CA LYS A 110 27.21 5.92 21.17
C LYS A 110 28.27 7.02 21.07
N ASP A 111 28.83 7.23 19.88
CA ASP A 111 29.84 8.27 19.60
C ASP A 111 29.25 9.69 19.65
N MET A 112 27.94 9.86 19.41
CA MET A 112 27.19 11.10 19.67
C MET A 112 26.93 11.33 21.17
N GLY A 113 27.09 10.31 22.02
CA GLY A 113 26.77 10.35 23.45
C GLY A 113 25.33 9.95 23.81
N VAL A 114 24.58 9.36 22.88
CA VAL A 114 23.26 8.79 23.17
C VAL A 114 23.39 7.62 24.12
N ASN A 115 22.56 7.63 25.17
CA ASN A 115 22.50 6.58 26.18
C ASN A 115 21.12 5.89 26.26
N VAL A 116 20.14 6.34 25.47
CA VAL A 116 18.77 5.78 25.39
C VAL A 116 18.28 5.72 23.95
N ILE A 117 17.66 4.61 23.55
CA ILE A 117 16.76 4.56 22.39
C ILE A 117 15.32 4.34 22.83
N ARG A 118 14.36 4.99 22.16
CA ARG A 118 12.96 4.58 22.18
C ARG A 118 12.75 3.49 21.15
N GLN A 119 12.03 2.43 21.52
CA GLN A 119 11.56 1.39 20.61
C GLN A 119 10.10 1.08 20.85
N TYR A 120 9.34 0.92 19.76
CA TYR A 120 8.03 0.31 19.84
C TYR A 120 8.14 -1.17 20.24
N VAL A 121 7.05 -1.71 20.78
CA VAL A 121 6.91 -3.16 20.98
C VAL A 121 7.12 -3.93 19.67
N GLY A 122 7.74 -5.09 19.77
CA GLY A 122 8.23 -5.88 18.64
C GLY A 122 9.70 -6.27 18.79
N ILE A 123 10.53 -5.39 19.37
CA ILE A 123 11.94 -5.70 19.69
C ILE A 123 12.06 -6.84 20.70
N PRO A 124 12.63 -8.02 20.36
CA PRO A 124 12.83 -9.11 21.30
C PRO A 124 13.77 -8.73 22.45
N ALA A 125 13.47 -9.17 23.68
CA ALA A 125 14.25 -8.84 24.89
C ALA A 125 15.76 -9.10 24.76
N ARG A 126 16.17 -10.15 24.02
CA ARG A 126 17.58 -10.46 23.72
C ARG A 126 18.32 -9.32 23.00
N TRP A 127 17.64 -8.53 22.18
CA TRP A 127 18.24 -7.42 21.44
C TRP A 127 18.34 -6.14 22.28
N ILE A 128 17.42 -5.90 23.22
CA ILE A 128 17.59 -4.88 24.27
C ILE A 128 18.86 -5.19 25.07
N GLU A 129 19.00 -6.44 25.54
CA GLU A 129 20.17 -6.89 26.29
C GLU A 129 21.47 -6.80 25.46
N TYR A 130 21.43 -7.13 24.17
CA TYR A 130 22.56 -6.99 23.24
C TYR A 130 22.99 -5.52 23.09
N ILE A 131 22.05 -4.63 22.76
CA ILE A 131 22.31 -3.20 22.54
C ILE A 131 22.89 -2.57 23.81
N HIS A 132 22.30 -2.88 24.97
CA HIS A 132 22.78 -2.41 26.25
C HIS A 132 24.18 -2.93 26.59
N LYS A 133 24.45 -4.24 26.46
CA LYS A 133 25.75 -4.81 26.81
C LYS A 133 26.88 -4.43 25.85
N ARG A 134 26.59 -4.20 24.57
CA ARG A 134 27.59 -3.88 23.54
C ARG A 134 27.86 -2.37 23.43
N PHE A 135 26.81 -1.56 23.43
CA PHE A 135 26.93 -0.11 23.21
C PHE A 135 26.78 0.72 24.48
N GLY A 136 26.14 0.20 25.54
CA GLY A 136 25.83 0.94 26.76
C GLY A 136 24.50 1.69 26.72
N ILE A 137 23.72 1.48 25.65
CA ILE A 137 22.47 2.18 25.36
C ILE A 137 21.29 1.44 25.99
N TYR A 138 20.47 2.12 26.80
CA TYR A 138 19.25 1.58 27.36
C TYR A 138 18.07 1.72 26.39
N THR A 139 17.01 0.93 26.58
CA THR A 139 15.78 0.98 25.78
C THR A 139 14.59 1.46 26.62
N VAL A 140 13.87 2.45 26.11
CA VAL A 140 12.51 2.80 26.53
C VAL A 140 11.55 2.01 25.63
N LEU A 141 10.82 1.07 26.24
CA LEU A 141 9.91 0.16 25.51
C LEU A 141 8.51 0.77 25.45
N ASN A 142 8.01 0.99 24.23
CA ASN A 142 6.83 1.80 23.98
C ASN A 142 5.66 1.00 23.39
N HIS A 143 4.58 0.89 24.16
CA HIS A 143 3.33 0.28 23.70
C HIS A 143 2.39 1.35 23.11
N PRO A 144 1.92 1.25 21.85
CA PRO A 144 1.16 2.32 21.20
C PRO A 144 -0.28 2.51 21.72
N MET A 145 -0.78 1.62 22.60
CA MET A 145 -2.12 1.73 23.21
C MET A 145 -3.26 1.89 22.18
N GLY A 146 -3.16 1.19 21.04
CA GLY A 146 -4.13 1.27 19.95
C GLY A 146 -4.13 2.60 19.18
N ARG A 147 -3.09 3.44 19.29
CA ARG A 147 -2.98 4.76 18.62
C ARG A 147 -3.25 4.72 17.12
N TYR A 148 -2.73 3.67 16.48
CA TYR A 148 -2.77 3.44 15.04
C TYR A 148 -3.77 2.34 14.65
N GLY A 149 -4.49 1.80 15.64
CA GLY A 149 -5.34 0.60 15.52
C GLY A 149 -4.68 -0.64 16.10
N PHE A 150 -5.45 -1.74 16.17
CA PHE A 150 -5.01 -3.06 16.63
C PHE A 150 -5.97 -4.15 16.12
N THR A 151 -5.53 -5.41 16.10
CA THR A 151 -6.38 -6.55 15.68
C THR A 151 -7.01 -7.23 16.90
N MET A 152 -8.34 -7.28 16.96
CA MET A 152 -9.09 -8.05 17.96
C MET A 152 -9.92 -9.14 17.27
N ASP A 153 -9.71 -10.41 17.65
CA ASP A 153 -10.39 -11.58 17.09
C ASP A 153 -10.45 -11.63 15.54
N GLY A 154 -9.34 -11.27 14.89
CA GLY A 154 -9.20 -11.23 13.43
C GLY A 154 -9.81 -10.01 12.73
N VAL A 155 -10.26 -9.00 13.48
CA VAL A 155 -10.77 -7.73 12.95
C VAL A 155 -9.84 -6.58 13.34
N TRP A 156 -9.39 -5.82 12.34
CA TRP A 156 -8.68 -4.56 12.58
C TRP A 156 -9.63 -3.50 13.12
N ILE A 157 -9.31 -2.92 14.28
CA ILE A 157 -10.07 -1.86 14.94
C ILE A 157 -9.29 -0.55 14.79
N PHE A 158 -9.88 0.41 14.08
CA PHE A 158 -9.41 1.79 14.02
C PHE A 158 -10.58 2.75 13.70
N PRO A 159 -10.72 3.90 14.41
CA PRO A 159 -9.97 4.30 15.60
C PRO A 159 -10.31 3.41 16.83
N THR A 160 -9.43 3.40 17.83
CA THR A 160 -9.66 2.70 19.09
C THR A 160 -10.73 3.42 19.93
N ASN A 161 -11.74 2.68 20.39
CA ASN A 161 -12.71 3.19 21.36
C ASN A 161 -12.25 2.86 22.78
N TYR A 162 -11.76 3.87 23.49
CA TYR A 162 -11.33 3.71 24.89
C TYR A 162 -12.47 3.55 25.90
N GLU A 163 -13.73 3.81 25.54
CA GLU A 163 -14.90 3.51 26.41
C GLU A 163 -15.26 2.01 26.38
N ASP A 164 -15.04 1.34 25.26
CA ASP A 164 -15.49 -0.03 25.02
C ASP A 164 -14.86 -1.04 26.00
N PRO A 165 -15.65 -1.78 26.80
CA PRO A 165 -15.11 -2.70 27.80
C PRO A 165 -14.28 -3.87 27.24
N GLU A 166 -14.56 -4.35 26.02
CA GLU A 166 -13.81 -5.44 25.39
C GLU A 166 -12.46 -4.93 24.87
N GLN A 167 -12.45 -3.76 24.23
CA GLN A 167 -11.21 -3.10 23.78
C GLN A 167 -10.31 -2.69 24.96
N ARG A 168 -10.89 -2.15 26.05
CA ARG A 168 -10.16 -1.90 27.31
C ARG A 168 -9.56 -3.19 27.86
N ALA A 169 -10.36 -4.27 27.96
CA ALA A 169 -9.88 -5.55 28.48
C ALA A 169 -8.80 -6.20 27.60
N TYR A 170 -8.87 -6.02 26.27
CA TYR A 170 -7.84 -6.43 25.33
C TYR A 170 -6.52 -5.69 25.61
N LEU A 171 -6.54 -4.35 25.57
CA LEU A 171 -5.33 -3.51 25.76
C LEU A 171 -4.67 -3.72 27.14
N LYS A 172 -5.48 -3.90 28.19
CA LYS A 172 -4.96 -4.22 29.54
C LYS A 172 -4.24 -5.58 29.58
N ARG A 173 -4.79 -6.59 28.92
CA ARG A 173 -4.16 -7.92 28.83
C ARG A 173 -2.86 -7.88 28.02
N GLU A 174 -2.89 -7.20 26.87
CA GLU A 174 -1.74 -7.03 25.98
C GLU A 174 -0.55 -6.36 26.70
N VAL A 175 -0.79 -5.28 27.45
CA VAL A 175 0.25 -4.66 28.28
C VAL A 175 0.67 -5.55 29.45
N ALA A 176 -0.25 -6.24 30.12
CA ALA A 176 0.10 -7.18 31.20
C ALA A 176 1.03 -8.32 30.73
N GLU A 177 0.76 -8.88 29.55
CA GLU A 177 1.58 -9.93 28.92
C GLU A 177 2.96 -9.38 28.50
N LEU A 178 3.00 -8.15 27.97
CA LEU A 178 4.26 -7.43 27.71
C LEU A 178 5.10 -7.21 28.99
N VAL A 179 4.46 -6.82 30.10
CA VAL A 179 5.17 -6.57 31.36
C VAL A 179 5.81 -7.85 31.90
N GLU A 180 5.09 -8.97 31.91
CA GLU A 180 5.66 -10.26 32.31
C GLU A 180 6.81 -10.71 31.39
N ALA A 181 6.76 -10.39 30.09
CA ALA A 181 7.79 -10.76 29.13
C ALA A 181 9.10 -9.93 29.24
N TYR A 182 9.03 -8.64 29.58
CA TYR A 182 10.20 -7.74 29.52
C TYR A 182 10.74 -7.22 30.86
N LYS A 183 9.99 -7.28 31.98
CA LYS A 183 10.41 -6.66 33.27
C LYS A 183 11.73 -7.15 33.88
N GLY A 184 12.28 -8.27 33.40
CA GLY A 184 13.59 -8.79 33.80
C GLY A 184 14.75 -8.44 32.87
N THR A 185 14.53 -7.65 31.81
CA THR A 185 15.48 -7.47 30.71
C THR A 185 16.59 -6.47 31.06
N PRO A 186 17.88 -6.87 31.09
CA PRO A 186 18.97 -5.93 31.32
C PRO A 186 19.03 -4.89 30.21
N GLY A 187 18.94 -3.60 30.56
CA GLY A 187 18.92 -2.50 29.61
C GLY A 187 17.54 -1.89 29.33
N LEU A 188 16.46 -2.44 29.87
CA LEU A 188 15.18 -1.72 29.96
C LEU A 188 15.35 -0.50 30.90
N LEU A 189 14.76 0.66 30.54
CA LEU A 189 14.85 1.88 31.34
C LEU A 189 13.53 2.20 32.07
N PHE A 190 12.47 2.41 31.29
CA PHE A 190 11.11 2.63 31.79
C PHE A 190 10.08 2.22 30.73
N TRP A 191 8.86 1.98 31.17
CA TRP A 191 7.71 1.67 30.34
C TRP A 191 7.13 2.95 29.75
N LEU A 192 6.79 2.97 28.46
CA LEU A 192 6.17 4.13 27.81
C LEU A 192 4.84 3.75 27.15
N LEU A 193 3.75 4.37 27.57
CA LEU A 193 2.40 4.05 27.09
C LEU A 193 1.88 5.13 26.13
N GLY A 194 1.41 4.70 24.97
CA GLY A 194 0.84 5.54 23.92
C GLY A 194 1.84 6.13 22.92
N ASN A 195 1.31 6.85 21.94
CA ASN A 195 1.98 7.91 21.19
C ASN A 195 0.93 8.94 20.73
N GLU A 196 0.72 10.02 21.49
CA GLU A 196 -0.27 11.07 21.18
C GLU A 196 -1.72 10.57 21.03
N ASN A 197 -2.14 9.59 21.82
CA ASN A 197 -3.50 9.02 21.75
C ASN A 197 -4.60 10.07 21.97
N ASN A 198 -4.28 11.19 22.61
CA ASN A 198 -5.15 12.37 22.75
C ASN A 198 -5.50 13.04 21.40
N TYR A 199 -4.59 13.02 20.42
CA TYR A 199 -4.90 13.48 19.06
C TYR A 199 -5.76 12.47 18.26
N GLY A 200 -6.01 11.27 18.80
CA GLY A 200 -6.82 10.21 18.17
C GLY A 200 -8.29 10.17 18.60
N LEU A 201 -8.76 11.04 19.49
CA LEU A 201 -10.07 10.95 20.17
C LEU A 201 -11.29 11.36 19.32
N PHE A 202 -11.22 11.21 18.00
CA PHE A 202 -12.26 11.63 17.05
C PHE A 202 -13.11 10.43 16.58
N TRP A 203 -14.14 10.07 17.36
CA TRP A 203 -15.13 9.03 17.05
C TRP A 203 -16.53 9.47 17.52
N SER A 204 -17.59 9.04 16.83
CA SER A 204 -18.98 9.45 17.10
C SER A 204 -19.71 8.55 18.10
N SER A 205 -20.50 9.13 19.00
CA SER A 205 -21.41 8.40 19.88
C SER A 205 -22.59 9.27 20.35
N THR A 206 -23.73 8.60 20.56
CA THR A 206 -25.03 9.22 20.84
C THR A 206 -25.03 10.10 22.11
N GLU A 207 -24.40 9.64 23.18
CA GLU A 207 -24.34 10.35 24.46
C GLU A 207 -23.38 11.55 24.46
N ILE A 208 -22.45 11.61 23.49
CA ILE A 208 -21.45 12.68 23.39
C ILE A 208 -21.89 13.76 22.39
N GLU A 209 -22.68 13.41 21.37
CA GLU A 209 -23.21 14.37 20.40
C GLU A 209 -24.17 15.42 21.01
N ASP A 210 -24.81 15.11 22.14
CA ASP A 210 -25.63 16.05 22.94
C ASP A 210 -24.81 17.10 23.73
N LEU A 211 -23.48 16.96 23.81
CA LEU A 211 -22.60 17.94 24.48
C LEU A 211 -22.17 19.07 23.54
N PRO A 212 -21.96 20.31 24.04
CA PRO A 212 -21.34 21.39 23.29
C PRO A 212 -19.99 20.96 22.68
N GLN A 213 -19.69 21.42 21.46
CA GLN A 213 -18.60 20.88 20.63
C GLN A 213 -17.18 20.96 21.25
N GLY A 214 -16.97 21.83 22.26
CA GLY A 214 -15.73 21.87 23.04
C GLY A 214 -15.66 20.80 24.14
N ASP A 215 -16.79 20.48 24.79
CA ASP A 215 -16.88 19.57 25.93
C ASP A 215 -16.77 18.09 25.49
N GLN A 216 -17.05 17.80 24.20
CA GLN A 216 -16.99 16.46 23.61
C GLN A 216 -15.58 15.82 23.68
N ALA A 217 -14.53 16.63 23.55
CA ALA A 217 -13.15 16.16 23.60
C ALA A 217 -12.74 15.78 25.03
N ASP A 218 -13.06 16.62 26.02
CA ASP A 218 -12.83 16.35 27.43
C ASP A 218 -13.54 15.07 27.89
N ALA A 219 -14.79 14.84 27.45
CA ALA A 219 -15.55 13.63 27.77
C ALA A 219 -14.84 12.34 27.29
N ARG A 220 -14.37 12.31 26.04
CA ARG A 220 -13.65 11.14 25.49
C ARG A 220 -12.29 10.93 26.13
N ALA A 221 -11.60 12.02 26.48
CA ALA A 221 -10.30 11.98 27.14
C ALA A 221 -10.37 11.30 28.53
N VAL A 222 -11.48 11.39 29.25
CA VAL A 222 -11.67 10.65 30.53
C VAL A 222 -11.48 9.14 30.34
N PHE A 223 -12.00 8.55 29.27
CA PHE A 223 -11.84 7.11 29.02
C PHE A 223 -10.39 6.72 28.73
N LEU A 224 -9.65 7.55 27.99
CA LEU A 224 -8.21 7.34 27.76
C LEU A 224 -7.40 7.44 29.05
N TYR A 225 -7.56 8.51 29.84
CA TYR A 225 -6.74 8.71 31.04
C TYR A 225 -7.12 7.82 32.23
N THR A 226 -8.36 7.33 32.31
CA THR A 226 -8.71 6.22 33.22
C THR A 226 -8.05 4.91 32.79
N LEU A 227 -7.98 4.61 31.49
CA LEU A 227 -7.31 3.41 31.01
C LEU A 227 -5.80 3.45 31.30
N TYR A 228 -5.16 4.62 31.10
CA TYR A 228 -3.76 4.82 31.51
C TYR A 228 -3.57 4.57 33.01
N GLY A 229 -4.38 5.17 33.89
CA GLY A 229 -4.30 4.93 35.34
C GLY A 229 -4.45 3.45 35.71
N GLU A 230 -5.48 2.79 35.17
CA GLU A 230 -5.72 1.35 35.38
C GLU A 230 -4.58 0.44 34.90
N ILE A 231 -3.76 0.89 33.95
CA ILE A 231 -2.61 0.14 33.42
C ILE A 231 -1.32 0.48 34.16
N ILE A 232 -1.10 1.74 34.53
CA ILE A 232 0.02 2.15 35.39
C ILE A 232 -0.03 1.36 36.71
N ASP A 233 -1.20 1.28 37.34
CA ASP A 233 -1.42 0.52 38.57
C ASP A 233 -1.14 -1.00 38.40
N ASP A 234 -1.49 -1.60 37.26
CA ASP A 234 -1.23 -3.02 36.97
C ASP A 234 0.23 -3.29 36.58
N ILE A 235 0.93 -2.32 35.95
CA ILE A 235 2.39 -2.39 35.73
C ILE A 235 3.11 -2.35 37.08
N HIS A 236 2.82 -1.38 37.95
CA HIS A 236 3.42 -1.26 39.29
C HIS A 236 3.17 -2.47 40.18
N ALA A 237 2.04 -3.17 39.99
CA ALA A 237 1.75 -4.43 40.68
C ALA A 237 2.62 -5.61 40.21
N ARG A 238 3.15 -5.56 38.98
CA ARG A 238 3.94 -6.62 38.33
C ARG A 238 5.44 -6.37 38.34
N ASP A 239 5.83 -5.10 38.23
CA ASP A 239 7.20 -4.61 38.10
C ASP A 239 7.39 -3.38 39.01
N GLN A 240 8.37 -3.46 39.90
CA GLN A 240 8.75 -2.41 40.85
C GLN A 240 10.17 -1.87 40.57
N GLY A 241 10.79 -2.31 39.46
CA GLY A 241 12.16 -1.96 39.08
C GLY A 241 12.26 -0.83 38.05
N HIS A 242 11.17 -0.50 37.36
CA HIS A 242 11.13 0.46 36.25
C HIS A 242 9.96 1.44 36.40
N PRO A 243 10.17 2.76 36.21
CA PRO A 243 9.09 3.74 36.12
C PRO A 243 8.12 3.50 34.97
N VAL A 244 6.95 4.15 35.03
CA VAL A 244 5.96 4.21 33.95
C VAL A 244 5.73 5.65 33.50
N ALA A 245 5.82 5.85 32.18
CA ALA A 245 5.56 7.10 31.48
C ALA A 245 4.40 6.94 30.47
N ILE A 246 3.79 8.05 30.08
CA ILE A 246 2.94 8.15 28.89
C ILE A 246 3.62 9.00 27.82
N ALA A 247 3.28 8.83 26.54
CA ALA A 247 3.68 9.74 25.46
C ALA A 247 2.48 10.59 25.02
N ASN A 248 2.31 11.77 25.61
CA ASN A 248 1.17 12.65 25.37
C ASN A 248 1.47 13.69 24.27
N GLY A 249 0.51 14.01 23.39
CA GLY A 249 0.67 15.08 22.41
C GLY A 249 0.54 16.46 23.09
N ASP A 250 1.67 17.14 23.28
CA ASP A 250 1.82 18.33 24.15
C ASP A 250 1.21 18.11 25.56
N LEU A 251 0.86 19.19 26.28
CA LEU A 251 0.24 19.16 27.61
C LEU A 251 -1.30 19.10 27.57
N GLN A 252 -1.88 18.61 26.48
CA GLN A 252 -3.34 18.47 26.39
C GLN A 252 -3.87 17.57 27.51
N PHE A 253 -5.04 17.94 28.06
CA PHE A 253 -5.75 17.20 29.10
C PHE A 253 -4.95 16.92 30.39
N VAL A 254 -3.92 17.72 30.69
CA VAL A 254 -3.07 17.60 31.91
C VAL A 254 -3.85 17.53 33.23
N ASP A 255 -5.01 18.19 33.34
CA ASP A 255 -5.87 18.10 34.53
C ASP A 255 -6.62 16.76 34.64
N LEU A 256 -6.87 16.08 33.51
CA LEU A 256 -7.40 14.72 33.47
C LEU A 256 -6.31 13.69 33.78
N ILE A 257 -5.08 13.89 33.29
CA ILE A 257 -3.90 13.10 33.70
C ILE A 257 -3.76 13.14 35.23
N LYS A 258 -3.72 14.34 35.83
CA LYS A 258 -3.65 14.53 37.30
C LYS A 258 -4.75 13.78 38.06
N LYS A 259 -5.95 13.73 37.49
CA LYS A 259 -7.16 13.19 38.14
C LYS A 259 -7.30 11.66 38.01
N TYR A 260 -6.87 11.09 36.89
CA TYR A 260 -7.16 9.70 36.53
C TYR A 260 -5.92 8.80 36.42
N ALA A 261 -4.72 9.36 36.29
CA ALA A 261 -3.44 8.65 36.36
C ALA A 261 -2.55 9.21 37.48
N PRO A 262 -2.99 9.21 38.76
CA PRO A 262 -2.28 9.86 39.87
C PRO A 262 -0.95 9.17 40.24
N ASN A 263 -0.74 7.93 39.81
CA ASN A 263 0.48 7.15 40.04
C ASN A 263 1.47 7.20 38.85
N LEU A 264 1.27 8.11 37.89
CA LEU A 264 2.22 8.31 36.78
C LEU A 264 3.59 8.75 37.32
N ASP A 265 4.67 8.03 36.99
CA ASP A 265 6.01 8.36 37.46
C ASP A 265 6.64 9.53 36.70
N ILE A 266 6.46 9.56 35.37
CA ILE A 266 7.10 10.53 34.46
C ILE A 266 6.06 11.02 33.45
N LEU A 267 5.94 12.33 33.24
CA LEU A 267 5.25 12.82 32.03
C LEU A 267 6.21 12.78 30.85
N GLY A 268 5.94 11.88 29.91
CA GLY A 268 6.48 11.96 28.55
C GLY A 268 5.55 12.77 27.65
N SER A 269 6.12 13.56 26.73
CA SER A 269 5.33 14.25 25.72
C SER A 269 6.07 14.47 24.40
N ASN A 270 5.32 14.40 23.31
CA ASN A 270 5.74 14.79 21.97
C ASN A 270 5.49 16.30 21.84
N VAL A 271 6.54 17.06 21.52
CA VAL A 271 6.53 18.53 21.64
C VAL A 271 7.20 19.20 20.45
N TYR A 272 6.40 19.90 19.65
CA TYR A 272 6.85 20.68 18.49
C TYR A 272 6.57 22.18 18.70
N ARG A 273 7.06 22.69 19.83
CA ARG A 273 6.87 24.09 20.27
C ARG A 273 7.87 25.08 19.67
N GLY A 274 8.75 24.64 18.77
CA GLY A 274 9.80 25.46 18.15
C GLY A 274 11.08 25.48 18.98
N LYS A 275 11.83 26.60 18.97
CA LYS A 275 13.10 26.74 19.70
C LYS A 275 12.99 26.72 21.24
N SER A 276 11.79 26.84 21.80
CA SER A 276 11.53 26.82 23.25
C SER A 276 10.15 26.25 23.56
N SER A 277 10.07 25.42 24.59
CA SER A 277 8.84 24.83 25.12
C SER A 277 8.07 25.75 26.06
N ARG A 278 8.58 26.96 26.33
CA ARG A 278 7.87 28.06 26.99
C ARG A 278 7.39 27.71 28.42
N ASP A 279 6.09 27.65 28.65
CA ASP A 279 5.48 27.39 29.97
C ASP A 279 5.46 25.90 30.36
N LEU A 280 5.84 25.00 29.46
CA LEU A 280 5.66 23.55 29.60
C LEU A 280 6.15 23.02 30.96
N PHE A 281 7.42 23.26 31.29
CA PHE A 281 8.04 22.74 32.52
C PHE A 281 7.31 23.20 33.78
N GLN A 282 6.89 24.47 33.82
CA GLN A 282 6.17 25.07 34.94
C GLN A 282 4.76 24.47 35.08
N VAL A 283 4.04 24.29 33.96
CA VAL A 283 2.70 23.67 33.98
C VAL A 283 2.75 22.22 34.46
N VAL A 284 3.78 21.45 34.07
CA VAL A 284 4.00 20.08 34.59
C VAL A 284 4.31 20.10 36.09
N GLN A 285 5.11 21.05 36.56
CA GLN A 285 5.42 21.19 37.98
C GLN A 285 4.19 21.58 38.82
N ASP A 286 3.42 22.57 38.38
CA ASP A 286 2.25 23.07 39.11
C ASP A 286 1.08 22.06 39.11
N LYS A 287 0.94 21.28 38.03
CA LYS A 287 -0.17 20.34 37.86
C LYS A 287 0.16 18.90 38.23
N LEU A 288 1.25 18.32 37.76
CA LEU A 288 1.51 16.88 37.97
C LEU A 288 2.50 16.60 39.10
N GLN A 289 3.49 17.48 39.32
CA GLN A 289 4.56 17.28 40.32
C GLN A 289 5.38 15.99 40.05
N VAL A 290 5.66 15.73 38.77
CA VAL A 290 6.48 14.62 38.25
C VAL A 290 7.60 15.17 37.36
N PRO A 291 8.72 14.44 37.15
CA PRO A 291 9.70 14.78 36.13
C PRO A 291 9.10 14.77 34.72
N PHE A 292 9.70 15.55 33.82
CA PHE A 292 9.34 15.65 32.42
C PHE A 292 10.45 15.10 31.51
N VAL A 293 10.05 14.32 30.50
CA VAL A 293 10.93 13.83 29.42
C VAL A 293 10.28 14.10 28.06
N TYR A 294 11.04 14.56 27.07
CA TYR A 294 10.53 14.61 25.70
C TYR A 294 10.50 13.19 25.12
N THR A 295 9.36 12.74 24.60
CA THR A 295 9.24 11.44 23.91
C THR A 295 9.46 11.59 22.41
N GLU A 296 9.05 12.70 21.82
CA GLU A 296 9.44 13.17 20.48
C GLU A 296 9.63 14.70 20.52
N PHE A 297 10.70 15.20 19.90
CA PHE A 297 10.90 16.63 19.64
C PHE A 297 12.01 16.83 18.60
N GLY A 298 12.04 18.00 17.98
CA GLY A 298 13.09 18.36 17.03
C GLY A 298 12.61 19.38 16.01
N SER A 299 13.04 19.15 14.76
CA SER A 299 12.65 19.84 13.53
C SER A 299 12.94 18.88 12.37
N ASP A 300 12.15 18.96 11.30
CA ASP A 300 12.56 18.40 10.02
C ASP A 300 13.68 19.23 9.38
N ALA A 301 14.40 18.59 8.46
CA ALA A 301 15.50 19.16 7.68
C ALA A 301 15.05 19.65 6.30
N TYR A 302 13.77 19.99 6.13
CA TYR A 302 13.23 20.56 4.89
C TYR A 302 12.71 21.98 5.13
N ASN A 303 12.65 22.79 4.08
CA ASN A 303 12.15 24.16 4.12
C ASN A 303 11.03 24.28 3.06
N ALA A 304 9.78 24.10 3.50
CA ALA A 304 8.60 23.97 2.63
C ALA A 304 8.25 25.25 1.84
N LYS A 305 8.89 26.37 2.19
CA LYS A 305 8.79 27.69 1.55
C LYS A 305 9.85 27.91 0.49
N GLU A 306 11.03 27.30 0.64
CA GLU A 306 12.16 27.40 -0.31
C GLU A 306 12.35 26.13 -1.17
N ASP A 307 11.54 25.08 -0.96
CA ASP A 307 11.51 23.84 -1.75
C ASP A 307 12.87 23.10 -1.78
N ARG A 308 13.55 23.08 -0.63
CA ARG A 308 14.91 22.53 -0.46
C ARG A 308 15.17 21.94 0.93
N GLU A 309 16.23 21.13 1.03
CA GLU A 309 16.84 20.68 2.28
C GLU A 309 17.44 21.88 3.07
N ASP A 310 17.26 21.88 4.39
CA ASP A 310 17.71 22.90 5.35
C ASP A 310 18.15 22.27 6.68
N HIS A 311 19.15 21.38 6.60
CA HIS A 311 19.82 20.76 7.75
C HIS A 311 20.40 21.77 8.76
N MET A 312 20.58 23.03 8.36
CA MET A 312 21.03 24.12 9.21
C MET A 312 19.92 24.60 10.15
N ALA A 313 18.70 24.81 9.64
CA ALA A 313 17.54 25.12 10.47
C ALA A 313 17.27 24.01 11.51
N GLN A 314 17.35 22.74 11.10
CA GLN A 314 17.20 21.59 12.01
C GLN A 314 18.19 21.64 13.18
N ALA A 315 19.49 21.84 12.88
CA ALA A 315 20.54 21.90 13.88
C ALA A 315 20.37 23.11 14.83
N GLU A 316 19.95 24.26 14.31
CA GLU A 316 19.68 25.48 15.06
C GLU A 316 18.49 25.36 16.04
N TYR A 317 17.48 24.56 15.71
CA TYR A 317 16.34 24.29 16.60
C TYR A 317 16.71 23.26 17.68
N LEU A 318 17.35 22.15 17.31
CA LEU A 318 17.82 21.13 18.25
C LEU A 318 18.82 21.69 19.27
N LYS A 319 19.74 22.59 18.84
CA LYS A 319 20.66 23.30 19.74
C LYS A 319 19.89 24.03 20.86
N ALA A 320 18.92 24.87 20.50
CA ALA A 320 18.17 25.70 21.46
C ALA A 320 17.28 24.87 22.38
N GLN A 321 16.64 23.82 21.84
CA GLN A 321 15.82 22.88 22.61
C GLN A 321 16.66 22.14 23.67
N TRP A 322 17.88 21.70 23.32
CA TRP A 322 18.78 21.05 24.28
C TRP A 322 19.40 22.02 25.29
N GLU A 323 19.67 23.27 24.91
CA GLU A 323 20.08 24.30 25.86
C GLU A 323 19.02 24.53 26.95
N GLU A 324 17.75 24.66 26.55
CA GLU A 324 16.61 24.77 27.48
C GLU A 324 16.43 23.51 28.34
N ILE A 325 16.61 22.30 27.78
CA ILE A 325 16.61 21.04 28.55
C ILE A 325 17.69 21.06 29.65
N TYR A 326 18.89 21.55 29.35
CA TYR A 326 19.95 21.69 30.35
C TYR A 326 19.59 22.77 31.40
N GLU A 327 19.12 23.95 31.00
CA GLU A 327 18.74 25.02 31.96
C GLU A 327 17.54 24.66 32.86
N GLN A 328 16.64 23.78 32.41
CA GLN A 328 15.47 23.32 33.19
C GLN A 328 15.72 22.03 33.98
N SER A 329 16.95 21.49 33.93
CA SER A 329 17.36 20.29 34.68
C SER A 329 17.63 20.56 36.16
N TYR A 330 17.79 19.47 36.93
CA TYR A 330 18.05 19.47 38.37
C TYR A 330 19.12 20.49 38.80
N GLY A 331 18.78 21.32 39.79
CA GLY A 331 19.70 22.24 40.46
C GLY A 331 20.19 23.42 39.63
N LYS A 332 19.61 23.71 38.46
CA LYS A 332 20.02 24.83 37.61
C LYS A 332 19.28 26.15 37.88
N GLY A 333 18.22 26.13 38.70
CA GLY A 333 17.45 27.34 39.02
C GLY A 333 16.40 27.74 37.98
N GLY A 334 16.23 26.94 36.92
CA GLY A 334 14.93 26.77 36.26
C GLY A 334 13.97 25.96 37.14
N VAL A 335 12.95 25.35 36.52
CA VAL A 335 11.94 24.54 37.22
C VAL A 335 12.53 23.27 37.83
N GLY A 336 13.60 22.71 37.22
CA GLY A 336 14.35 21.59 37.78
C GLY A 336 13.71 20.22 37.56
N ASN A 337 12.70 20.09 36.70
CA ASN A 337 11.99 18.83 36.43
C ASN A 337 12.35 18.18 35.08
N ALA A 338 13.21 18.79 34.25
CA ALA A 338 13.67 18.18 33.00
C ALA A 338 14.68 17.05 33.26
N ILE A 339 14.38 15.82 32.81
CA ILE A 339 15.28 14.65 32.94
C ILE A 339 15.88 14.18 31.60
N GLY A 340 15.73 14.98 30.53
CA GLY A 340 16.26 14.73 29.19
C GLY A 340 15.16 14.61 28.13
N GLY A 341 15.48 13.94 27.02
CA GLY A 341 14.55 13.81 25.89
C GLY A 341 15.04 12.86 24.81
N MET A 342 14.08 12.36 24.02
CA MET A 342 14.30 11.49 22.86
C MET A 342 14.04 12.28 21.57
N VAL A 343 15.11 12.59 20.82
CA VAL A 343 15.04 13.36 19.57
C VAL A 343 14.26 12.57 18.52
N PHE A 344 13.42 13.24 17.74
CA PHE A 344 12.67 12.67 16.63
C PHE A 344 13.21 13.20 15.30
N GLN A 345 13.86 12.39 14.46
CA GLN A 345 14.17 10.96 14.60
C GLN A 345 15.57 10.63 14.05
N TRP A 346 16.01 9.37 14.18
CA TRP A 346 17.38 9.00 13.79
C TRP A 346 17.66 9.14 12.29
N SER A 347 16.87 8.50 11.43
CA SER A 347 17.04 8.52 9.97
C SER A 347 15.76 8.89 9.24
N ASP A 348 15.86 9.37 8.00
CA ASP A 348 14.72 9.86 7.20
C ASP A 348 13.61 8.82 6.98
N GLY A 349 12.36 9.28 6.91
CA GLY A 349 11.16 8.44 6.90
C GLY A 349 10.49 8.37 5.52
N TRP A 350 11.16 7.81 4.50
CA TRP A 350 10.76 7.66 3.08
C TRP A 350 9.46 6.84 2.82
N TRP A 351 8.63 6.66 3.83
CA TRP A 351 7.40 5.88 3.80
C TRP A 351 6.27 6.55 4.57
N LYS A 352 6.52 7.67 5.27
CA LYS A 352 5.52 8.28 6.14
C LYS A 352 4.44 9.01 5.36
N TYR A 353 4.78 9.55 4.18
CA TYR A 353 3.80 10.07 3.23
C TYR A 353 3.28 8.93 2.34
N GLN A 354 1.97 8.92 2.09
CA GLN A 354 1.21 7.88 1.37
C GLN A 354 1.23 6.46 1.95
N GLN A 355 2.31 6.01 2.59
CA GLN A 355 2.46 4.75 3.34
C GLN A 355 2.35 3.43 2.55
N GLU A 356 1.74 3.45 1.37
CA GLU A 356 1.57 2.28 0.48
C GLU A 356 1.99 2.55 -0.98
N SER A 357 2.51 3.75 -1.26
CA SER A 357 3.00 4.21 -2.57
C SER A 357 4.10 5.26 -2.40
N ASN A 358 4.84 5.57 -3.47
CA ASN A 358 6.03 6.45 -3.45
C ASN A 358 7.18 6.00 -2.51
N LEU A 359 7.19 4.76 -2.01
CA LEU A 359 8.19 4.27 -1.04
C LEU A 359 9.66 4.30 -1.52
N ASP A 360 9.88 4.48 -2.82
CA ASP A 360 11.19 4.66 -3.48
C ASP A 360 11.54 6.15 -3.76
N VAL A 361 10.73 7.09 -3.26
CA VAL A 361 10.85 8.54 -3.47
C VAL A 361 10.83 9.24 -2.11
N HIS A 362 11.83 10.09 -1.84
CA HIS A 362 11.81 10.96 -0.66
C HIS A 362 10.88 12.15 -0.94
N ASP A 363 9.67 12.14 -0.36
CA ASP A 363 8.63 13.10 -0.76
C ASP A 363 8.82 14.47 -0.07
N THR A 364 8.43 15.55 -0.75
CA THR A 364 8.57 16.93 -0.25
C THR A 364 7.28 17.48 0.36
N ASN A 365 6.22 16.66 0.46
CA ASN A 365 4.94 17.05 1.02
C ASN A 365 4.97 17.29 2.55
N ALA A 366 4.91 18.57 2.94
CA ALA A 366 4.58 18.94 4.32
C ALA A 366 3.12 18.57 4.68
N SER A 367 2.93 17.78 5.73
CA SER A 367 1.63 17.19 6.09
C SER A 367 0.84 18.02 7.11
N TRP A 368 1.50 18.89 7.88
CA TRP A 368 0.86 19.81 8.83
C TRP A 368 1.59 21.15 8.96
N ALA A 369 0.97 22.12 9.64
CA ALA A 369 1.41 23.51 9.74
C ALA A 369 1.66 23.95 11.18
N THR A 370 2.74 24.69 11.45
CA THR A 370 2.96 25.33 12.75
C THR A 370 3.82 26.59 12.66
N ALA A 371 3.29 27.70 13.20
CA ALA A 371 3.99 28.98 13.31
C ALA A 371 5.16 28.97 14.31
N ALA A 372 5.41 27.85 15.00
CA ALA A 372 6.55 27.69 15.90
C ALA A 372 7.89 27.54 15.15
N TYR A 373 7.86 27.16 13.87
CA TYR A 373 9.02 26.95 13.00
C TYR A 373 9.09 28.11 11.99
N ALA A 374 9.34 29.31 12.51
CA ALA A 374 9.13 30.58 11.79
C ALA A 374 10.14 30.88 10.65
N PHE A 375 11.03 29.94 10.30
CA PHE A 375 11.96 30.13 9.18
C PHE A 375 11.27 29.88 7.84
N ASP A 376 10.42 28.85 7.76
CA ASP A 376 9.70 28.45 6.57
C ASP A 376 8.16 28.57 6.67
N TYR A 377 7.59 28.75 7.87
CA TYR A 377 6.15 28.95 8.04
C TYR A 377 5.57 30.05 7.14
N VAL A 378 4.45 29.72 6.48
CA VAL A 378 3.62 30.64 5.68
C VAL A 378 2.15 30.44 6.08
N GLU A 379 1.44 31.53 6.36
CA GLU A 379 0.03 31.49 6.75
C GLU A 379 -0.82 30.81 5.67
N GLY A 380 -1.60 29.78 6.06
CA GLY A 380 -2.42 28.98 5.15
C GLY A 380 -1.67 27.88 4.38
N ALA A 381 -0.41 27.57 4.72
CA ALA A 381 0.34 26.44 4.17
C ALA A 381 0.89 25.52 5.27
N ASN A 382 1.04 24.23 4.95
CA ASN A 382 1.82 23.29 5.74
C ASN A 382 3.32 23.58 5.61
N ASN A 383 4.08 23.27 6.66
CA ASN A 383 5.53 23.42 6.67
C ASN A 383 6.31 22.25 7.27
N MET A 384 5.69 21.39 8.09
CA MET A 384 6.39 20.23 8.67
C MET A 384 6.35 19.03 7.74
N ASN A 385 7.52 18.55 7.28
CA ASN A 385 7.63 17.36 6.45
C ASN A 385 8.08 16.12 7.25
N GLU A 386 7.15 15.18 7.39
CA GLU A 386 7.32 13.93 8.14
C GLU A 386 8.54 13.10 7.71
N GLU A 387 8.87 13.08 6.42
CA GLU A 387 9.93 12.22 5.89
C GLU A 387 11.34 12.76 6.17
N TRP A 388 11.46 14.03 6.58
CA TRP A 388 12.73 14.76 6.73
C TRP A 388 13.11 15.04 8.19
N PHE A 389 12.40 14.46 9.15
CA PHE A 389 12.77 14.50 10.59
C PHE A 389 14.06 13.74 10.93
N GLY A 390 14.71 13.04 10.00
CA GLY A 390 15.98 12.38 10.27
C GLY A 390 17.07 13.38 10.65
N ILE A 391 17.81 13.13 11.73
CA ILE A 391 19.12 13.79 11.93
C ILE A 391 20.24 13.16 11.09
N CYS A 392 19.95 12.05 10.42
CA CYS A 392 20.79 11.41 9.41
C CYS A 392 19.99 11.16 8.13
N ALA A 393 20.57 11.51 6.97
CA ALA A 393 20.01 11.13 5.67
C ALA A 393 20.26 9.64 5.40
N LYS A 394 19.41 9.01 4.58
CA LYS A 394 19.60 7.61 4.13
C LYS A 394 20.32 7.55 2.79
N GLY A 395 21.26 6.61 2.66
CA GLY A 395 21.80 6.18 1.37
C GLY A 395 20.94 5.09 0.72
N PRO A 396 21.28 4.68 -0.52
CA PRO A 396 20.61 3.58 -1.21
C PRO A 396 20.63 2.27 -0.41
N THR A 397 19.57 1.48 -0.55
CA THR A 397 19.46 0.15 0.08
C THR A 397 20.11 -0.92 -0.82
N ASP A 398 20.91 -1.80 -0.21
CA ASP A 398 21.64 -2.88 -0.87
C ASP A 398 20.78 -4.14 -1.11
N ALA A 399 21.35 -5.14 -1.77
CA ALA A 399 20.68 -6.41 -2.08
C ALA A 399 20.40 -7.32 -0.85
N ARG A 400 20.92 -7.00 0.34
CA ARG A 400 20.54 -7.64 1.62
C ARG A 400 19.41 -6.89 2.33
N GLY A 401 19.17 -5.62 1.99
CA GLY A 401 18.28 -4.71 2.71
C GLY A 401 18.99 -3.80 3.71
N LEU A 402 20.33 -3.70 3.64
CA LEU A 402 21.13 -2.77 4.45
C LEU A 402 21.28 -1.42 3.73
N TYR A 403 21.47 -0.34 4.47
CA TYR A 403 21.78 0.99 3.93
C TYR A 403 22.79 1.72 4.83
N GLU A 404 23.50 2.70 4.26
CA GLU A 404 24.32 3.65 5.02
C GLU A 404 23.48 4.86 5.48
N VAL A 405 23.91 5.52 6.56
CA VAL A 405 23.34 6.78 7.04
C VAL A 405 24.38 7.89 7.05
N TYR A 406 24.00 9.09 6.60
CA TYR A 406 24.87 10.26 6.49
C TYR A 406 24.44 11.32 7.52
N PRO A 407 25.18 11.49 8.64
CA PRO A 407 24.74 12.35 9.74
C PRO A 407 24.74 13.83 9.35
N ARG A 408 23.60 14.52 9.56
CA ARG A 408 23.43 15.95 9.30
C ARG A 408 24.18 16.81 10.33
N THR A 409 24.25 18.11 10.09
CA THR A 409 24.79 19.10 11.05
C THR A 409 24.23 18.92 12.47
N ALA A 410 22.97 18.52 12.59
CA ALA A 410 22.31 18.20 13.86
C ALA A 410 23.06 17.15 14.70
N TYR A 411 23.56 16.07 14.09
CA TYR A 411 24.34 15.02 14.78
C TYR A 411 25.59 15.61 15.45
N TYR A 412 26.37 16.40 14.71
CA TYR A 412 27.61 16.99 15.22
C TYR A 412 27.37 18.09 16.28
N VAL A 413 26.25 18.81 16.18
CA VAL A 413 25.79 19.77 17.19
C VAL A 413 25.38 19.05 18.48
N LEU A 414 24.64 17.94 18.39
CA LEU A 414 24.24 17.12 19.56
C LEU A 414 25.44 16.42 20.20
N GLN A 415 26.38 15.91 19.40
CA GLN A 415 27.65 15.33 19.88
C GLN A 415 28.45 16.33 20.73
N GLN A 416 28.46 17.61 20.38
CA GLN A 416 29.08 18.64 21.22
C GLN A 416 28.22 19.01 22.42
N ALA A 417 26.89 19.08 22.28
CA ALA A 417 25.98 19.36 23.39
C ALA A 417 26.13 18.33 24.53
N PHE A 418 26.09 17.03 24.21
CA PHE A 418 26.11 15.93 25.20
C PHE A 418 27.48 15.72 25.86
N ALA A 419 28.54 16.38 25.38
CA ALA A 419 29.85 16.36 26.01
C ALA A 419 29.91 17.10 27.37
N LEU A 420 28.90 17.93 27.69
CA LEU A 420 28.75 18.57 28.99
C LEU A 420 27.98 17.65 29.96
N ASP A 421 28.62 17.22 31.05
CA ASP A 421 27.94 16.51 32.15
C ASP A 421 26.85 17.42 32.76
N PRO A 422 25.56 17.05 32.68
CA PRO A 422 24.46 17.88 33.17
C PRO A 422 24.43 17.97 34.70
N TYR A 423 24.96 17.00 35.44
CA TYR A 423 24.88 16.93 36.91
C TYR A 423 26.21 17.24 37.62
N ALA A 424 27.32 17.40 36.89
CA ALA A 424 28.58 17.85 37.46
C ALA A 424 28.42 19.13 38.30
N PRO A 425 29.06 19.24 39.49
CA PRO A 425 28.97 20.44 40.34
C PRO A 425 29.45 21.76 39.71
N THR A 426 30.20 21.67 38.61
CA THR A 426 30.67 22.82 37.80
C THR A 426 29.65 23.30 36.77
N THR A 427 28.65 22.48 36.42
CA THR A 427 27.66 22.78 35.38
C THR A 427 26.58 23.72 35.90
N THR A 428 26.91 25.01 35.92
CA THR A 428 26.02 26.12 36.29
C THR A 428 25.29 26.69 35.07
N PRO A 429 24.23 27.51 35.22
CA PRO A 429 23.58 28.21 34.10
C PRO A 429 24.47 29.21 33.34
N ALA A 430 25.65 29.56 33.87
CA ALA A 430 26.65 30.32 33.14
C ALA A 430 27.58 29.39 32.32
N GLU A 431 27.79 28.16 32.78
CA GLU A 431 28.54 27.14 32.07
C GLU A 431 27.73 26.53 30.92
N ILE A 432 26.44 26.24 31.14
CA ILE A 432 25.52 25.73 30.10
C ILE A 432 25.50 26.68 28.91
N ARG A 433 25.14 27.95 29.11
CA ARG A 433 25.15 28.94 28.02
C ARG A 433 26.53 29.12 27.39
N ARG A 434 27.62 29.15 28.16
CA ARG A 434 28.99 29.20 27.60
C ARG A 434 29.31 28.01 26.70
N HIS A 435 28.85 26.82 27.06
CA HIS A 435 29.03 25.60 26.29
C HIS A 435 28.22 25.64 24.99
N PHE A 436 26.93 25.94 25.07
CA PHE A 436 26.05 26.04 23.89
C PHE A 436 26.41 27.23 22.99
N ASP A 437 26.79 28.40 23.52
CA ASP A 437 27.34 29.55 22.75
C ASP A 437 28.56 29.15 21.91
N ALA A 438 29.40 28.22 22.39
CA ALA A 438 30.58 27.75 21.68
C ALA A 438 30.27 26.73 20.56
N ILE A 439 29.06 26.15 20.53
CA ILE A 439 28.63 25.23 19.47
C ILE A 439 28.16 26.05 18.26
N HIS A 440 28.89 25.88 17.16
CA HIS A 440 28.73 26.64 15.91
C HIS A 440 28.28 25.71 14.78
N PRO A 441 26.97 25.58 14.47
CA PRO A 441 26.47 24.70 13.42
C PRO A 441 27.14 24.96 12.06
N GLU A 442 27.49 26.21 11.77
CA GLU A 442 28.15 26.64 10.52
C GLU A 442 29.60 26.16 10.38
N ARG A 443 30.18 25.59 11.44
CA ARG A 443 31.50 24.92 11.43
C ARG A 443 31.38 23.40 11.48
N LEU A 444 30.17 22.89 11.67
CA LEU A 444 29.85 21.47 11.87
C LEU A 444 29.04 20.88 10.70
N SER A 445 28.71 21.69 9.70
CA SER A 445 28.02 21.24 8.49
C SER A 445 28.95 20.58 7.47
N GLN A 446 30.24 20.95 7.42
CA GLN A 446 31.18 20.46 6.41
C GLN A 446 31.24 18.93 6.22
N PRO A 447 31.20 18.07 7.27
CA PRO A 447 31.20 16.61 7.07
C PRO A 447 29.95 16.15 6.31
N TYR A 448 28.78 16.69 6.67
CA TYR A 448 27.53 16.39 5.99
C TYR A 448 27.52 16.94 4.56
N GLU A 449 27.88 18.22 4.38
CA GLU A 449 27.94 18.86 3.06
C GLU A 449 28.85 18.08 2.09
N VAL A 450 30.02 17.61 2.55
CA VAL A 450 30.94 16.83 1.72
C VAL A 450 30.39 15.44 1.41
N GLN A 451 29.82 14.72 2.39
CA GLN A 451 29.20 13.40 2.14
C GLN A 451 28.00 13.52 1.21
N ARG A 452 27.11 14.47 1.46
CA ARG A 452 25.92 14.77 0.65
C ARG A 452 26.31 15.22 -0.75
N LEU A 453 27.37 16.01 -0.93
CA LEU A 453 27.90 16.34 -2.25
C LEU A 453 28.54 15.12 -2.96
N GLN A 454 29.14 14.17 -2.24
CA GLN A 454 29.69 12.95 -2.85
C GLN A 454 28.58 11.99 -3.31
N GLU A 455 27.58 11.76 -2.45
CA GLU A 455 26.37 10.98 -2.78
C GLU A 455 25.59 11.65 -3.91
N GLN A 456 25.28 12.95 -3.80
CA GLN A 456 24.63 13.70 -4.87
C GLN A 456 25.47 13.74 -6.16
N VAL A 457 26.79 13.87 -6.15
CA VAL A 457 27.59 13.81 -7.40
C VAL A 457 27.56 12.41 -8.03
N SER A 458 27.42 11.34 -7.23
CA SER A 458 27.19 10.00 -7.78
C SER A 458 25.81 9.87 -8.46
N LEU A 459 24.78 10.53 -7.91
CA LEU A 459 23.41 10.48 -8.40
C LEU A 459 23.12 11.47 -9.54
N LEU A 460 23.67 12.69 -9.46
CA LEU A 460 23.47 13.86 -10.35
C LEU A 460 24.39 13.87 -11.57
N SER A 461 24.76 12.68 -12.07
CA SER A 461 25.15 12.59 -13.48
C SER A 461 23.89 12.92 -14.30
N MET A 462 23.81 14.17 -14.79
CA MET A 462 22.60 14.77 -15.41
C MET A 462 21.88 13.87 -16.42
N VAL A 463 22.66 13.04 -17.12
CA VAL A 463 22.18 11.84 -17.81
C VAL A 463 22.96 10.67 -17.23
N ARG A 464 22.26 9.67 -16.69
CA ARG A 464 22.85 8.41 -16.20
C ARG A 464 22.22 7.21 -16.89
N ALA A 465 23.01 6.15 -17.10
CA ALA A 465 22.44 4.83 -17.32
C ALA A 465 21.90 4.36 -15.97
N ALA A 466 20.58 4.18 -15.88
CA ALA A 466 19.90 3.74 -14.66
C ALA A 466 19.91 2.21 -14.52
N ASN A 467 19.78 1.50 -15.65
CA ASN A 467 19.98 0.05 -15.77
C ASN A 467 20.45 -0.26 -17.20
N VAL A 468 21.20 -1.34 -17.39
CA VAL A 468 21.34 -2.04 -18.68
C VAL A 468 20.98 -3.51 -18.50
N VAL A 469 19.93 -3.98 -19.20
CA VAL A 469 19.49 -5.38 -19.18
C VAL A 469 19.81 -6.06 -20.51
N LEU A 470 20.75 -7.00 -20.49
CA LEU A 470 21.06 -7.89 -21.61
C LEU A 470 20.27 -9.20 -21.46
N GLU A 471 19.34 -9.45 -22.37
CA GLU A 471 18.55 -10.68 -22.47
C GLU A 471 19.10 -11.54 -23.63
N LEU A 472 19.79 -12.63 -23.27
CA LEU A 472 20.24 -13.67 -24.19
C LEU A 472 19.38 -14.92 -24.02
N SER A 473 19.00 -15.55 -25.13
CA SER A 473 18.27 -16.83 -25.09
C SER A 473 18.62 -17.74 -26.25
N THR A 474 18.51 -19.06 -26.06
CA THR A 474 18.54 -20.06 -27.12
C THR A 474 17.26 -20.88 -27.10
N PHE A 475 16.79 -21.32 -28.27
CA PHE A 475 15.51 -21.99 -28.46
C PHE A 475 15.72 -23.29 -29.23
N THR A 476 15.56 -24.43 -28.55
CA THR A 476 15.47 -25.74 -29.20
C THR A 476 14.00 -26.12 -29.31
N THR A 477 13.48 -26.29 -30.52
CA THR A 477 12.05 -26.59 -30.78
C THR A 477 11.88 -27.82 -31.64
N GLY A 478 10.73 -28.49 -31.52
CA GLY A 478 10.35 -29.61 -32.38
C GLY A 478 8.92 -30.09 -32.13
N GLY A 479 8.49 -31.14 -32.82
CA GLY A 479 7.09 -31.57 -32.75
C GLY A 479 6.79 -32.87 -33.50
N ARG A 480 5.50 -33.14 -33.69
CA ARG A 480 4.96 -34.16 -34.60
C ARG A 480 3.50 -33.85 -34.92
N GLY A 481 3.09 -34.01 -36.18
CA GLY A 481 1.70 -33.80 -36.60
C GLY A 481 1.33 -32.32 -36.71
N THR A 482 2.32 -31.45 -36.89
CA THR A 482 2.12 -30.01 -37.09
C THR A 482 1.83 -29.67 -38.56
N LEU A 483 1.06 -28.61 -38.80
CA LEU A 483 0.71 -28.09 -40.13
C LEU A 483 1.94 -27.56 -40.89
N ASP A 484 2.78 -26.75 -40.23
CA ASP A 484 4.12 -26.40 -40.73
C ASP A 484 5.04 -27.61 -40.55
N VAL A 485 5.22 -28.40 -41.61
CA VAL A 485 6.00 -29.64 -41.56
C VAL A 485 7.42 -29.44 -41.04
N ASN A 486 7.99 -28.25 -41.19
CA ASN A 486 9.32 -27.88 -40.72
C ASN A 486 9.41 -27.75 -39.19
N ARG A 487 8.28 -27.82 -38.44
CA ARG A 487 8.28 -27.90 -36.96
C ARG A 487 8.33 -29.33 -36.43
N ASN A 488 8.17 -30.33 -37.30
CA ASN A 488 8.30 -31.73 -36.88
C ASN A 488 9.78 -32.10 -36.65
N ASP A 489 10.70 -31.48 -37.41
CA ASP A 489 12.14 -31.59 -37.18
C ASP A 489 12.62 -30.79 -35.96
N THR A 490 13.72 -31.23 -35.35
CA THR A 490 14.34 -30.48 -34.24
C THR A 490 15.16 -29.31 -34.79
N ARG A 491 14.79 -28.09 -34.39
CA ARG A 491 15.42 -26.82 -34.82
C ARG A 491 16.07 -26.12 -33.64
N PHE A 492 17.21 -25.48 -33.87
CA PHE A 492 17.89 -24.62 -32.91
C PHE A 492 17.97 -23.18 -33.45
N ASP A 493 17.72 -22.19 -32.58
CA ASP A 493 17.88 -20.77 -32.87
C ASP A 493 18.25 -20.00 -31.58
N HIS A 494 18.48 -18.69 -31.68
CA HIS A 494 18.84 -17.83 -30.54
C HIS A 494 18.27 -16.41 -30.65
N MET A 495 18.29 -15.67 -29.54
CA MET A 495 17.75 -14.32 -29.44
C MET A 495 18.65 -13.44 -28.58
N GLN A 496 18.74 -12.17 -28.96
CA GLN A 496 19.60 -11.16 -28.35
C GLN A 496 18.80 -9.84 -28.26
N SER A 497 18.37 -9.47 -27.05
CA SER A 497 17.63 -8.24 -26.78
C SER A 497 18.37 -7.45 -25.71
N VAL A 498 18.53 -6.13 -25.90
CA VAL A 498 19.22 -5.25 -24.95
C VAL A 498 18.30 -4.09 -24.60
N TYR A 499 18.10 -3.85 -23.32
CA TYR A 499 17.34 -2.71 -22.80
C TYR A 499 18.31 -1.78 -22.07
N ALA A 500 18.30 -0.51 -22.42
CA ALA A 500 19.11 0.52 -21.77
C ALA A 500 18.20 1.61 -21.22
N ASP A 501 18.10 1.70 -19.89
CA ASP A 501 17.36 2.74 -19.20
C ASP A 501 18.28 3.95 -19.00
N LEU A 502 17.86 5.10 -19.53
CA LEU A 502 18.50 6.39 -19.35
C LEU A 502 17.62 7.25 -18.43
N GLU A 503 18.19 7.75 -17.35
CA GLU A 503 17.55 8.69 -16.43
C GLU A 503 18.17 10.07 -16.55
N VAL A 504 17.32 11.10 -16.57
CA VAL A 504 17.70 12.50 -16.76
C VAL A 504 16.99 13.34 -15.71
N GLN A 505 17.76 13.93 -14.79
CA GLN A 505 17.23 14.78 -13.70
C GLN A 505 17.94 16.14 -13.73
N PRO A 506 17.48 17.11 -14.56
CA PRO A 506 18.12 18.42 -14.68
C PRO A 506 17.88 19.34 -13.48
N PHE A 507 16.84 19.08 -12.69
CA PHE A 507 16.46 19.80 -11.48
C PHE A 507 15.85 18.81 -10.48
N SER A 508 15.85 19.10 -9.17
CA SER A 508 15.23 18.22 -8.17
C SER A 508 13.74 17.96 -8.48
N GLN A 509 13.02 18.98 -8.96
CA GLN A 509 11.60 18.91 -9.28
C GLN A 509 11.24 18.21 -10.61
N VAL A 510 12.23 17.85 -11.45
CA VAL A 510 12.01 17.31 -12.79
C VAL A 510 12.89 16.08 -13.04
N SER A 511 12.28 14.92 -13.25
CA SER A 511 12.98 13.70 -13.67
C SER A 511 12.30 13.03 -14.86
N ALA A 512 13.08 12.43 -15.75
CA ALA A 512 12.59 11.64 -16.87
C ALA A 512 13.38 10.34 -16.99
N LYS A 513 12.68 9.23 -17.25
CA LYS A 513 13.26 7.91 -17.51
C LYS A 513 12.88 7.46 -18.91
N VAL A 514 13.84 6.99 -19.70
CA VAL A 514 13.68 6.58 -21.10
C VAL A 514 14.37 5.24 -21.30
N SER A 515 13.62 4.21 -21.70
CA SER A 515 14.18 2.89 -22.00
C SER A 515 14.25 2.66 -23.50
N LEU A 516 15.42 2.29 -24.00
CA LEU A 516 15.65 1.94 -25.40
C LEU A 516 15.89 0.44 -25.52
N ASN A 517 15.11 -0.25 -26.37
CA ASN A 517 15.37 -1.64 -26.72
C ASN A 517 16.10 -1.76 -28.07
N VAL A 518 17.16 -2.55 -28.09
CA VAL A 518 18.04 -2.81 -29.25
C VAL A 518 18.11 -4.31 -29.51
N LEU A 519 17.86 -4.73 -30.74
CA LEU A 519 17.80 -6.13 -31.15
C LEU A 519 19.06 -6.57 -31.90
N GLY A 520 19.76 -7.55 -31.33
CA GLY A 520 20.72 -8.40 -32.04
C GLY A 520 19.97 -9.40 -32.92
N HIS A 521 20.41 -10.67 -32.96
CA HIS A 521 19.65 -11.72 -33.65
C HIS A 521 18.30 -11.98 -32.97
N VAL A 522 17.30 -12.37 -33.77
CA VAL A 522 15.91 -12.63 -33.33
C VAL A 522 15.53 -14.03 -33.74
N ALA A 523 15.12 -14.86 -32.79
CA ALA A 523 14.74 -16.24 -33.06
C ALA A 523 13.46 -16.28 -33.91
N ALA A 524 13.44 -17.12 -34.95
CA ALA A 524 12.26 -17.35 -35.80
C ALA A 524 11.54 -18.68 -35.48
N ASN A 525 12.16 -19.56 -34.69
CA ASN A 525 11.62 -20.87 -34.35
C ASN A 525 10.68 -21.02 -33.11
N PRO A 526 10.45 -20.03 -32.21
CA PRO A 526 9.62 -20.23 -31.01
C PRO A 526 8.21 -20.78 -31.30
N ILE A 527 7.66 -21.54 -30.35
CA ILE A 527 6.28 -22.06 -30.47
C ILE A 527 5.23 -20.97 -30.19
N ASP A 528 5.58 -19.96 -29.41
CA ASP A 528 4.73 -18.82 -29.13
C ASP A 528 5.13 -17.68 -30.09
N GLU A 529 4.37 -17.54 -31.19
CA GLU A 529 4.74 -16.76 -32.38
C GLU A 529 4.41 -15.26 -32.31
N ILE A 530 3.91 -14.76 -31.18
CA ILE A 530 3.60 -13.33 -30.96
C ILE A 530 4.32 -12.91 -29.66
N TYR A 531 5.35 -12.07 -29.82
CA TYR A 531 6.31 -11.62 -28.80
C TYR A 531 7.02 -10.34 -29.29
N PHE A 532 7.57 -9.55 -28.36
CA PHE A 532 8.05 -8.19 -28.62
C PHE A 532 9.24 -8.08 -29.59
N GLU A 533 10.19 -9.02 -29.52
CA GLU A 533 11.39 -9.05 -30.36
C GLU A 533 11.07 -9.36 -31.84
N LYS A 534 9.91 -9.97 -32.14
CA LYS A 534 9.53 -10.45 -33.50
C LYS A 534 9.61 -9.36 -34.58
N ARG A 535 9.37 -8.11 -34.20
CA ARG A 535 9.48 -6.91 -35.05
C ARG A 535 10.86 -6.72 -35.72
N GLY A 536 11.90 -7.39 -35.20
CA GLY A 536 13.26 -7.40 -35.77
C GLY A 536 13.50 -8.47 -36.84
N LEU A 537 12.54 -9.37 -37.11
CA LEU A 537 12.61 -10.29 -38.24
C LEU A 537 12.45 -9.54 -39.59
N PRO A 538 13.01 -10.05 -40.70
CA PRO A 538 12.74 -9.52 -42.02
C PRO A 538 11.25 -9.56 -42.38
N GLN A 539 10.79 -8.56 -43.13
CA GLN A 539 9.41 -8.47 -43.62
C GLN A 539 9.41 -8.65 -45.15
N PRO A 540 8.78 -9.71 -45.70
CA PRO A 540 8.66 -9.89 -47.14
C PRO A 540 7.68 -8.88 -47.74
N VAL A 541 8.17 -7.97 -48.58
CA VAL A 541 7.36 -6.94 -49.25
C VAL A 541 7.45 -7.13 -50.75
N GLN A 542 6.32 -7.11 -51.46
CA GLN A 542 6.34 -7.15 -52.92
C GLN A 542 6.70 -5.78 -53.51
N ASP A 543 7.62 -5.77 -54.45
CA ASP A 543 8.00 -4.57 -55.21
C ASP A 543 6.99 -4.23 -56.31
N GLY A 544 7.24 -3.13 -57.04
CA GLY A 544 6.40 -2.70 -58.17
C GLY A 544 6.38 -3.64 -59.38
N THR A 545 7.09 -4.78 -59.34
CA THR A 545 7.05 -5.85 -60.34
C THR A 545 6.36 -7.13 -59.83
N GLY A 546 5.95 -7.17 -58.56
CA GLY A 546 5.39 -8.34 -57.89
C GLY A 546 6.46 -9.31 -57.35
N ALA A 547 7.74 -8.91 -57.34
CA ALA A 547 8.81 -9.72 -56.76
C ALA A 547 8.88 -9.47 -55.25
N THR A 548 8.90 -10.54 -54.45
CA THR A 548 9.10 -10.43 -52.99
C THR A 548 10.55 -10.03 -52.69
N VAL A 549 10.70 -8.91 -52.01
CA VAL A 549 11.96 -8.40 -51.48
C VAL A 549 11.85 -8.37 -49.96
N ASP A 550 12.73 -9.09 -49.27
CA ASP A 550 12.81 -9.02 -47.81
C ASP A 550 13.38 -7.68 -47.38
N LEU A 551 12.57 -6.85 -46.72
CA LEU A 551 13.09 -5.68 -46.02
C LEU A 551 13.88 -6.17 -44.78
N PRO A 552 15.15 -5.77 -44.62
CA PRO A 552 15.91 -6.12 -43.42
C PRO A 552 15.23 -5.52 -42.19
N GLY A 553 15.03 -6.35 -41.15
CA GLY A 553 14.16 -6.05 -40.01
C GLY A 553 14.29 -4.64 -39.47
N VAL A 554 13.23 -3.84 -39.65
CA VAL A 554 13.32 -2.37 -39.66
C VAL A 554 13.18 -1.74 -38.27
N GLU A 555 12.55 -2.42 -37.30
CA GLU A 555 12.29 -1.92 -35.94
C GLU A 555 13.29 -2.47 -34.88
N ARG A 556 14.54 -2.70 -35.29
CA ARG A 556 15.61 -3.23 -34.41
C ARG A 556 16.08 -2.28 -33.31
N ILE A 557 15.69 -1.01 -33.35
CA ILE A 557 15.80 -0.07 -32.23
C ILE A 557 14.41 0.52 -32.00
N LYS A 558 13.90 0.45 -30.77
CA LYS A 558 12.59 1.02 -30.38
C LYS A 558 12.68 1.73 -29.03
N LEU A 559 11.96 2.83 -28.88
CA LEU A 559 11.59 3.35 -27.57
C LEU A 559 10.69 2.32 -26.87
N TYR A 560 11.19 1.68 -25.81
CA TYR A 560 10.50 0.60 -25.11
C TYR A 560 9.50 1.13 -24.09
N GLN A 561 9.91 2.10 -23.26
CA GLN A 561 9.05 2.81 -22.31
C GLN A 561 9.63 4.20 -22.03
N ALA A 562 8.80 5.13 -21.58
CA ALA A 562 9.24 6.42 -21.06
C ALA A 562 8.32 6.92 -19.96
N SER A 563 8.88 7.68 -19.02
CA SER A 563 8.13 8.46 -18.04
C SER A 563 8.77 9.82 -17.79
N LEU A 564 7.95 10.76 -17.34
CA LEU A 564 8.31 12.11 -16.93
C LEU A 564 7.58 12.41 -15.61
N LYS A 565 8.29 12.93 -14.61
CA LYS A 565 7.70 13.56 -13.44
C LYS A 565 8.16 15.02 -13.39
N TRP A 566 7.20 15.94 -13.24
CA TRP A 566 7.48 17.36 -12.95
C TRP A 566 6.54 17.85 -11.84
N SER A 567 7.10 18.02 -10.63
CA SER A 567 6.42 18.64 -9.48
C SER A 567 6.65 20.15 -9.47
N ASN A 568 5.69 20.91 -8.94
CA ASN A 568 5.91 22.29 -8.47
C ASN A 568 4.84 22.67 -7.43
N THR A 569 4.82 23.95 -7.07
CA THR A 569 3.92 24.59 -6.08
C THR A 569 2.42 24.47 -6.41
N TYR A 570 2.06 24.31 -7.68
CA TYR A 570 0.67 24.34 -8.17
C TYR A 570 0.19 23.05 -8.83
N PHE A 571 1.09 22.20 -9.31
CA PHE A 571 0.73 20.90 -9.88
C PHE A 571 1.85 19.85 -9.78
N ASP A 572 1.46 18.58 -9.94
CA ASP A 572 2.32 17.52 -10.45
C ASP A 572 1.92 17.18 -11.88
N LEU A 573 2.90 16.86 -12.73
CA LEU A 573 2.71 16.34 -14.08
C LEU A 573 3.41 14.98 -14.18
N ASP A 574 2.63 13.92 -14.35
CA ASP A 574 3.09 12.58 -14.68
C ASP A 574 2.87 12.32 -16.17
N GLY A 575 3.95 12.15 -16.94
CA GLY A 575 3.92 11.68 -18.33
C GLY A 575 4.31 10.20 -18.42
N PHE A 576 3.64 9.44 -19.28
CA PHE A 576 3.87 8.00 -19.43
C PHE A 576 3.75 7.53 -20.89
N TYR A 577 4.55 6.52 -21.23
CA TYR A 577 4.48 5.75 -22.46
C TYR A 577 4.96 4.32 -22.17
N ARG A 578 4.07 3.32 -22.32
CA ARG A 578 4.28 1.92 -21.90
C ARG A 578 4.68 1.76 -20.42
N VAL A 579 4.21 2.68 -19.57
CA VAL A 579 4.35 2.66 -18.10
C VAL A 579 2.95 2.76 -17.50
N GLY A 580 2.52 1.75 -16.74
CA GLY A 580 1.17 1.67 -16.19
C GLY A 580 0.85 2.70 -15.11
N HIS A 581 -0.43 3.03 -14.96
CA HIS A 581 -0.94 3.96 -13.95
C HIS A 581 -2.19 3.41 -13.23
N GLY A 582 -2.45 3.90 -12.02
CA GLY A 582 -3.66 3.61 -11.25
C GLY A 582 -4.92 4.30 -11.76
N HIS A 583 -6.05 3.99 -11.13
CA HIS A 583 -7.40 4.44 -11.51
C HIS A 583 -7.91 5.63 -10.66
N TRP A 584 -8.95 6.34 -11.10
CA TRP A 584 -9.58 7.43 -10.31
C TRP A 584 -10.73 7.00 -9.39
N GLY A 585 -11.06 5.70 -9.31
CA GLY A 585 -12.21 5.18 -8.53
C GLY A 585 -12.27 5.62 -7.05
N TYR A 586 -11.15 5.65 -6.33
CA TYR A 586 -11.09 6.14 -4.92
C TYR A 586 -11.16 7.67 -4.80
N GLU A 587 -11.17 8.41 -5.91
CA GLU A 587 -11.34 9.86 -5.99
C GLU A 587 -12.72 10.22 -6.59
N GLY A 588 -13.72 9.36 -6.35
CA GLY A 588 -15.11 9.58 -6.76
C GLY A 588 -15.43 9.35 -8.24
N ASP A 589 -14.56 8.72 -9.01
CA ASP A 589 -14.90 8.21 -10.35
C ASP A 589 -15.78 6.95 -10.25
N PHE A 590 -17.02 7.15 -9.80
CA PHE A 590 -17.98 6.10 -9.49
C PHE A 590 -18.44 5.30 -10.72
N PHE A 591 -18.13 5.76 -11.93
CA PHE A 591 -18.48 5.12 -13.20
C PHE A 591 -17.27 4.55 -13.96
N GLY A 592 -16.05 4.65 -13.44
CA GLY A 592 -14.84 4.04 -14.00
C GLY A 592 -14.41 4.62 -15.34
N LEU A 593 -14.47 5.95 -15.50
CA LEU A 593 -14.07 6.65 -16.72
C LEU A 593 -12.54 6.74 -16.89
N TYR A 594 -11.77 6.70 -15.80
CA TYR A 594 -10.31 6.58 -15.81
C TYR A 594 -9.88 5.27 -15.13
N PRO A 595 -9.79 4.16 -15.90
CA PRO A 595 -9.45 2.83 -15.39
C PRO A 595 -7.95 2.69 -15.07
N GLU A 596 -7.60 1.54 -14.49
CA GLU A 596 -6.22 1.12 -14.23
C GLU A 596 -5.57 0.54 -15.50
N ALA A 597 -4.26 0.80 -15.68
CA ALA A 597 -3.55 0.57 -16.95
C ALA A 597 -2.27 -0.30 -16.85
N TYR A 598 -2.18 -1.21 -15.88
CA TYR A 598 -1.04 -2.13 -15.74
C TYR A 598 -1.17 -3.36 -16.66
N TYR A 599 -0.67 -3.24 -17.90
CA TYR A 599 -0.85 -4.25 -18.96
C TYR A 599 0.44 -4.99 -19.40
N GLN A 600 1.58 -4.76 -18.73
CA GLN A 600 2.94 -4.98 -19.28
C GLN A 600 3.16 -6.28 -20.08
N PRO A 601 2.84 -7.49 -19.58
CA PRO A 601 3.11 -8.73 -20.31
C PRO A 601 2.36 -8.82 -21.64
N SER A 602 1.15 -8.25 -21.71
CA SER A 602 0.32 -8.22 -22.91
C SER A 602 0.73 -7.10 -23.87
N VAL A 603 1.23 -5.97 -23.36
CA VAL A 603 1.79 -4.87 -24.17
C VAL A 603 3.03 -5.32 -24.92
N ASP A 604 3.92 -6.06 -24.24
CA ASP A 604 5.10 -6.65 -24.88
C ASP A 604 4.67 -7.73 -25.89
N MET A 605 3.74 -8.63 -25.53
CA MET A 605 3.22 -9.68 -26.41
C MET A 605 2.72 -9.12 -27.75
N PHE A 606 1.80 -8.14 -27.74
CA PHE A 606 1.22 -7.54 -28.95
C PHE A 606 2.00 -6.32 -29.49
N ASN A 607 3.21 -6.02 -28.98
CA ASN A 607 4.02 -4.84 -29.34
C ASN A 607 3.25 -3.50 -29.28
N ALA A 608 2.30 -3.36 -28.35
CA ALA A 608 1.41 -2.20 -28.25
C ALA A 608 2.15 -0.95 -27.74
N ASN A 609 1.63 0.24 -28.03
CA ASN A 609 2.24 1.54 -27.68
C ASN A 609 1.54 2.21 -26.48
N THR A 610 1.02 1.39 -25.55
CA THR A 610 0.03 1.73 -24.50
C THR A 610 0.53 1.38 -23.10
N PRO A 611 0.08 2.05 -22.03
CA PRO A 611 -0.65 3.33 -22.05
C PRO A 611 0.26 4.48 -22.48
N SER A 612 -0.32 5.56 -23.01
CA SER A 612 0.42 6.75 -23.44
C SER A 612 -0.38 8.03 -23.25
N GLY A 613 0.20 8.97 -22.48
CA GLY A 613 -0.39 10.27 -22.18
C GLY A 613 0.27 10.98 -21.01
N PHE A 614 -0.48 11.92 -20.43
CA PHE A 614 -0.10 12.73 -19.29
C PHE A 614 -1.27 12.85 -18.30
N VAL A 615 -0.96 12.96 -17.02
CA VAL A 615 -1.87 13.41 -15.95
C VAL A 615 -1.27 14.65 -15.28
N VAL A 616 -2.09 15.69 -15.14
CA VAL A 616 -1.82 16.86 -14.28
C VAL A 616 -2.67 16.74 -13.03
N THR A 617 -2.04 16.75 -11.85
CA THR A 617 -2.70 16.81 -10.54
C THR A 617 -2.52 18.19 -9.94
N GLY A 618 -3.61 18.90 -9.63
CA GLY A 618 -3.59 20.24 -9.06
C GLY A 618 -3.33 20.26 -7.54
N LYS A 619 -2.55 21.25 -7.10
CA LYS A 619 -2.22 21.53 -5.69
C LYS A 619 -2.75 22.90 -5.26
N ARG A 620 -2.84 23.14 -3.94
CA ARG A 620 -3.22 24.42 -3.33
C ARG A 620 -4.54 24.96 -3.92
N ALA A 621 -4.51 26.06 -4.68
CA ALA A 621 -5.70 26.64 -5.31
C ALA A 621 -6.37 25.73 -6.36
N PHE A 622 -5.68 24.69 -6.84
CA PHE A 622 -6.18 23.69 -7.79
C PHE A 622 -6.39 22.30 -7.14
N GLU A 623 -6.33 22.19 -5.81
CA GLU A 623 -6.54 20.93 -5.10
C GLU A 623 -7.90 20.30 -5.46
N GLY A 624 -7.87 18.99 -5.74
CA GLY A 624 -9.02 18.21 -6.19
C GLY A 624 -9.20 18.16 -7.72
N LEU A 625 -8.54 19.04 -8.48
CA LEU A 625 -8.52 18.99 -9.94
C LEU A 625 -7.48 17.97 -10.43
N LYS A 626 -7.89 17.02 -11.28
CA LYS A 626 -6.97 16.24 -12.13
C LYS A 626 -7.39 16.31 -13.59
N VAL A 627 -6.41 16.38 -14.50
CA VAL A 627 -6.64 16.41 -15.96
C VAL A 627 -5.74 15.35 -16.61
N ALA A 628 -6.33 14.41 -17.34
CA ALA A 628 -5.60 13.39 -18.10
C ALA A 628 -5.77 13.62 -19.60
N PHE A 629 -4.70 13.55 -20.39
CA PHE A 629 -4.79 13.68 -21.84
C PHE A 629 -3.72 12.85 -22.55
N GLY A 630 -4.08 12.19 -23.65
CA GLY A 630 -3.14 11.35 -24.38
C GLY A 630 -3.72 10.74 -25.65
N PRO A 631 -2.85 10.17 -26.53
CA PRO A 631 -3.29 9.42 -27.70
C PRO A 631 -3.96 8.08 -27.34
N GLU A 632 -3.56 7.46 -26.22
CA GLU A 632 -4.13 6.20 -25.74
C GLU A 632 -3.92 6.09 -24.22
N LEU A 633 -4.75 6.78 -23.43
CA LEU A 633 -4.58 6.85 -21.96
C LEU A 633 -4.59 5.46 -21.30
N TRP A 634 -5.52 4.60 -21.70
CA TRP A 634 -5.53 3.16 -21.39
C TRP A 634 -5.69 2.38 -22.70
N TRP A 635 -5.45 1.07 -22.68
CA TRP A 635 -5.46 0.28 -23.92
C TRP A 635 -6.86 0.24 -24.53
N GLY A 636 -6.98 0.69 -25.77
CA GLY A 636 -8.25 0.83 -26.50
C GLY A 636 -8.95 2.16 -26.28
N ALA A 637 -8.36 3.07 -25.50
CA ALA A 637 -8.81 4.45 -25.48
C ALA A 637 -8.71 5.07 -26.88
N ASN A 638 -9.62 6.00 -27.16
CA ASN A 638 -9.42 6.97 -28.20
C ASN A 638 -8.38 8.02 -27.74
N PRO A 639 -7.84 8.83 -28.67
CA PRO A 639 -7.15 10.07 -28.31
C PRO A 639 -8.13 11.01 -27.60
N THR A 640 -7.92 11.24 -26.31
CA THR A 640 -8.98 11.67 -25.39
C THR A 640 -8.46 12.65 -24.32
N LEU A 641 -9.33 13.57 -23.89
CA LEU A 641 -9.14 14.45 -22.74
C LEU A 641 -10.14 14.05 -21.63
N LEU A 642 -9.64 13.79 -20.43
CA LEU A 642 -10.44 13.68 -19.20
C LEU A 642 -10.11 14.83 -18.25
N ALA A 643 -11.12 15.32 -17.53
CA ALA A 643 -10.96 16.21 -16.39
C ALA A 643 -11.85 15.74 -15.24
N LYS A 644 -11.33 15.83 -14.01
CA LYS A 644 -12.03 15.49 -12.76
C LYS A 644 -11.86 16.61 -11.76
N TYR A 645 -12.93 16.97 -11.06
CA TYR A 645 -12.86 17.72 -9.81
C TYR A 645 -13.47 16.89 -8.67
N TYR A 646 -12.66 16.54 -7.67
CA TYR A 646 -13.06 15.79 -6.47
C TYR A 646 -12.85 16.63 -5.21
N LYS A 647 -13.77 16.55 -4.24
CA LYS A 647 -13.61 17.17 -2.92
C LYS A 647 -14.33 16.39 -1.82
N LYS A 648 -13.67 16.24 -0.67
CA LYS A 648 -14.26 15.78 0.59
C LYS A 648 -14.49 16.97 1.54
N LEU A 649 -15.63 16.98 2.22
CA LEU A 649 -16.10 18.04 3.13
C LEU A 649 -16.71 17.36 4.37
N GLY A 650 -15.87 16.96 5.32
CA GLY A 650 -16.29 16.07 6.41
C GLY A 650 -16.74 14.73 5.85
N ASP A 651 -17.94 14.29 6.20
CA ASP A 651 -18.55 13.05 5.71
C ASP A 651 -19.10 13.12 4.28
N LEU A 652 -19.16 14.33 3.70
CA LEU A 652 -19.64 14.54 2.33
C LEU A 652 -18.50 14.39 1.32
N GLN A 653 -18.74 13.64 0.24
CA GLN A 653 -17.82 13.46 -0.88
C GLN A 653 -18.51 13.90 -2.17
N LEU A 654 -17.82 14.67 -3.01
CA LEU A 654 -18.32 15.23 -4.26
C LEU A 654 -17.31 14.98 -5.37
N SER A 655 -17.75 14.47 -6.52
CA SER A 655 -16.92 14.38 -7.72
C SER A 655 -17.68 14.70 -9.00
N VAL A 656 -17.00 15.33 -9.95
CA VAL A 656 -17.45 15.49 -11.33
C VAL A 656 -16.32 15.03 -12.24
N VAL A 657 -16.61 14.10 -13.16
CA VAL A 657 -15.66 13.60 -14.16
C VAL A 657 -16.23 13.85 -15.56
N HIS A 658 -15.42 14.38 -16.47
CA HIS A 658 -15.80 14.61 -17.86
C HIS A 658 -14.76 13.99 -18.80
N GLN A 659 -15.22 13.34 -19.87
CA GLN A 659 -14.44 12.72 -20.95
C GLN A 659 -14.87 13.31 -22.29
N GLU A 660 -13.91 13.69 -23.11
CA GLU A 660 -14.09 14.10 -24.50
C GLU A 660 -13.11 13.32 -25.40
N ASP A 661 -13.63 12.41 -26.22
CA ASP A 661 -12.84 11.74 -27.26
C ASP A 661 -12.56 12.70 -28.43
N ILE A 662 -11.30 13.11 -28.60
CA ILE A 662 -10.88 14.10 -29.60
C ILE A 662 -10.89 13.52 -31.01
N ALA A 663 -10.45 12.27 -31.17
CA ALA A 663 -10.39 11.55 -32.44
C ALA A 663 -10.84 10.09 -32.28
N LYS A 664 -11.01 9.34 -33.37
CA LYS A 664 -11.16 7.87 -33.31
C LYS A 664 -9.78 7.23 -33.52
N ARG A 665 -9.42 6.22 -32.71
CA ARG A 665 -8.22 5.39 -32.96
C ARG A 665 -8.37 4.63 -34.30
N ALA A 666 -7.28 4.54 -35.07
CA ALA A 666 -7.27 3.90 -36.39
C ALA A 666 -7.04 2.38 -36.31
N ASP A 667 -5.96 1.94 -35.66
CA ASP A 667 -5.45 0.58 -35.78
C ASP A 667 -5.98 -0.38 -34.69
N ALA A 668 -6.09 -1.66 -35.03
CA ALA A 668 -6.36 -2.76 -34.10
C ALA A 668 -5.20 -3.78 -34.14
N GLY A 669 -4.63 -4.12 -32.98
CA GLY A 669 -3.53 -5.10 -32.88
C GLY A 669 -3.87 -6.38 -32.11
N THR A 670 -5.07 -6.44 -31.52
CA THR A 670 -5.61 -7.56 -30.74
C THR A 670 -7.14 -7.49 -30.80
N SER A 671 -7.83 -8.63 -30.81
CA SER A 671 -9.29 -8.70 -30.69
C SER A 671 -9.78 -8.44 -29.26
N SER A 672 -8.89 -8.49 -28.27
CA SER A 672 -9.21 -8.10 -26.90
C SER A 672 -9.36 -6.58 -26.73
N VAL A 673 -8.79 -5.77 -27.63
CA VAL A 673 -8.77 -4.30 -27.53
C VAL A 673 -8.91 -3.64 -28.91
N LEU A 674 -10.11 -3.14 -29.20
CA LEU A 674 -10.57 -2.76 -30.54
C LEU A 674 -11.15 -1.33 -30.61
N PRO A 675 -10.99 -0.58 -31.73
CA PRO A 675 -11.43 0.81 -31.84
C PRO A 675 -12.96 1.04 -31.75
N VAL A 676 -13.41 1.64 -30.64
CA VAL A 676 -14.81 2.02 -30.39
C VAL A 676 -15.21 3.34 -31.08
N PRO A 677 -16.50 3.60 -31.33
CA PRO A 677 -16.99 4.92 -31.73
C PRO A 677 -16.64 6.00 -30.69
N ARG A 678 -16.24 7.20 -31.15
CA ARG A 678 -16.01 8.37 -30.28
C ARG A 678 -17.20 8.61 -29.34
N THR A 679 -16.91 9.03 -28.12
CA THR A 679 -17.95 9.36 -27.14
C THR A 679 -17.54 10.52 -26.23
N ARG A 680 -18.47 11.44 -25.99
CA ARG A 680 -18.45 12.34 -24.83
C ARG A 680 -19.11 11.66 -23.62
N LYS A 681 -18.55 11.86 -22.43
CA LYS A 681 -19.16 11.42 -21.16
C LYS A 681 -19.04 12.49 -20.09
N THR A 682 -20.04 12.59 -19.22
CA THR A 682 -19.98 13.38 -17.98
C THR A 682 -20.64 12.58 -16.87
N ALA A 683 -19.92 12.38 -15.77
CA ALA A 683 -20.39 11.71 -14.57
C ALA A 683 -20.34 12.64 -13.36
N VAL A 684 -21.31 12.48 -12.46
CA VAL A 684 -21.38 13.16 -11.16
C VAL A 684 -21.54 12.13 -10.05
N TYR A 685 -20.92 12.40 -8.90
CA TYR A 685 -20.91 11.54 -7.73
C TYR A 685 -21.11 12.35 -6.45
N LEU A 686 -21.91 11.77 -5.54
CA LEU A 686 -22.23 12.25 -4.22
C LEU A 686 -22.09 11.06 -3.25
N GLY A 687 -21.09 11.10 -2.37
CA GLY A 687 -20.94 10.16 -1.26
C GLY A 687 -21.31 10.82 0.06
N TRP A 688 -21.93 10.07 0.96
CA TRP A 688 -22.20 10.49 2.33
C TRP A 688 -21.93 9.34 3.31
N SER A 689 -21.17 9.62 4.37
CA SER A 689 -20.87 8.67 5.45
C SER A 689 -21.61 9.02 6.74
N ALA A 690 -21.92 8.02 7.55
CA ALA A 690 -22.48 8.16 8.90
C ALA A 690 -22.09 6.95 9.76
N GLY A 691 -21.01 7.07 10.53
CA GLY A 691 -20.42 5.97 11.29
C GLY A 691 -20.10 4.78 10.38
N ALA A 692 -20.70 3.62 10.65
CA ALA A 692 -20.53 2.40 9.87
C ALA A 692 -21.21 2.40 8.48
N LEU A 693 -22.06 3.39 8.16
CA LEU A 693 -22.81 3.45 6.90
C LEU A 693 -22.17 4.42 5.88
N GLN A 694 -22.20 4.05 4.60
CA GLN A 694 -21.91 4.93 3.48
C GLN A 694 -22.97 4.77 2.38
N LEU A 695 -23.50 5.90 1.92
CA LEU A 695 -24.40 6.00 0.77
C LEU A 695 -23.69 6.72 -0.37
N ASP A 696 -23.52 6.02 -1.49
CA ASP A 696 -22.98 6.53 -2.74
C ASP A 696 -24.12 6.70 -3.76
N VAL A 697 -24.22 7.88 -4.37
CA VAL A 697 -25.18 8.18 -5.44
C VAL A 697 -24.41 8.80 -6.60
N GLY A 698 -24.70 8.39 -7.84
CA GLY A 698 -24.13 9.01 -9.01
C GLY A 698 -25.03 8.96 -10.24
N GLY A 699 -24.79 9.90 -11.15
CA GLY A 699 -25.42 9.98 -12.47
C GLY A 699 -24.37 10.09 -13.57
N ILE A 700 -24.68 9.57 -14.76
CA ILE A 700 -23.84 9.68 -15.96
C ILE A 700 -24.70 10.12 -17.15
N MET A 701 -24.10 10.91 -18.04
CA MET A 701 -24.58 11.21 -19.38
C MET A 701 -23.46 10.88 -20.35
N ALA A 702 -23.64 9.91 -21.24
CA ALA A 702 -22.62 9.43 -22.17
C ALA A 702 -23.18 9.09 -23.55
N GLY A 703 -22.34 9.11 -24.59
CA GLY A 703 -22.74 8.72 -25.94
C GLY A 703 -23.61 9.75 -26.67
N THR A 704 -23.56 11.02 -26.30
CA THR A 704 -24.35 12.10 -26.94
C THR A 704 -24.07 12.25 -28.44
N ASP A 705 -22.90 11.83 -28.89
CA ASP A 705 -22.46 11.85 -30.30
C ASP A 705 -23.10 10.72 -31.14
N ARG A 706 -23.81 9.79 -30.47
CA ARG A 706 -24.58 8.70 -31.07
C ARG A 706 -26.08 9.03 -31.24
N LEU A 707 -26.53 10.22 -30.87
CA LEU A 707 -27.94 10.64 -31.04
C LEU A 707 -28.37 10.57 -32.52
N GLY A 708 -29.57 10.03 -32.77
CA GLY A 708 -30.08 9.82 -34.13
C GLY A 708 -29.38 8.68 -34.90
N TRP A 709 -28.48 7.92 -34.28
CA TRP A 709 -27.96 6.69 -34.89
C TRP A 709 -29.05 5.62 -34.85
N ALA A 710 -29.34 5.02 -36.00
CA ALA A 710 -30.26 3.89 -36.10
C ALA A 710 -29.65 2.62 -35.45
N TYR A 711 -30.50 1.78 -34.87
CA TYR A 711 -30.16 0.45 -34.38
C TYR A 711 -31.32 -0.51 -34.59
N GLN A 712 -30.99 -1.81 -34.64
CA GLN A 712 -32.01 -2.87 -34.69
C GLN A 712 -32.27 -3.45 -33.31
N ALA A 713 -33.54 -3.70 -33.04
CA ALA A 713 -34.07 -4.35 -31.86
C ALA A 713 -34.93 -5.55 -32.27
N VAL A 714 -34.95 -6.58 -31.42
CA VAL A 714 -35.86 -7.72 -31.57
C VAL A 714 -36.82 -7.82 -30.40
N ARG A 715 -38.02 -8.32 -30.67
CA ARG A 715 -39.02 -8.68 -29.66
C ARG A 715 -39.57 -10.06 -29.97
N ALA A 716 -39.65 -10.93 -28.96
CA ALA A 716 -40.34 -12.21 -29.10
C ALA A 716 -41.81 -11.95 -29.49
N ALA A 717 -42.33 -12.74 -30.42
CA ALA A 717 -43.62 -12.49 -31.06
C ALA A 717 -44.65 -13.59 -30.75
N GLU A 718 -45.91 -13.18 -30.55
CA GLU A 718 -47.05 -14.09 -30.28
C GLU A 718 -47.86 -14.41 -31.56
N GLY A 719 -47.40 -13.96 -32.73
CA GLY A 719 -48.09 -14.11 -34.02
C GLY A 719 -47.12 -14.42 -35.17
N ALA A 720 -47.51 -14.10 -36.41
CA ALA A 720 -46.62 -14.23 -37.56
C ALA A 720 -45.40 -13.29 -37.42
N THR A 721 -44.21 -13.78 -37.75
CA THR A 721 -42.93 -13.12 -37.41
C THR A 721 -42.10 -12.79 -38.65
N TYR A 722 -41.02 -12.03 -38.47
CA TYR A 722 -40.08 -11.79 -39.57
C TYR A 722 -39.39 -13.11 -39.95
N LEU A 723 -39.56 -13.57 -41.19
CA LEU A 723 -39.01 -14.84 -41.72
C LEU A 723 -39.21 -16.06 -40.81
N ASP A 724 -40.38 -16.17 -40.17
CA ASP A 724 -40.74 -17.25 -39.21
C ASP A 724 -39.72 -17.45 -38.05
N SER A 725 -38.84 -16.46 -37.81
CA SER A 725 -37.77 -16.49 -36.80
C SER A 725 -38.22 -16.54 -35.33
N GLY A 726 -39.50 -16.30 -35.03
CA GLY A 726 -40.00 -16.10 -33.67
C GLY A 726 -39.94 -14.64 -33.18
N TYR A 727 -39.43 -13.71 -33.99
CA TYR A 727 -39.21 -12.31 -33.60
C TYR A 727 -39.89 -11.28 -34.53
N TYR A 728 -40.32 -10.16 -33.93
CA TYR A 728 -40.47 -8.90 -34.63
C TYR A 728 -39.10 -8.20 -34.68
N LEU A 729 -38.66 -7.83 -35.88
CA LEU A 729 -37.51 -6.95 -36.10
C LEU A 729 -38.01 -5.50 -36.12
N LEU A 730 -37.35 -4.62 -35.37
CA LEU A 730 -37.73 -3.21 -35.21
C LEU A 730 -36.49 -2.33 -35.42
N ASP A 731 -36.60 -1.31 -36.27
CA ASP A 731 -35.62 -0.24 -36.39
C ASP A 731 -36.04 0.93 -35.47
N ASP A 732 -35.11 1.45 -34.67
CA ASP A 732 -35.31 2.68 -33.88
C ASP A 732 -34.00 3.50 -33.83
N GLU A 733 -34.03 4.71 -33.27
CA GLU A 733 -32.91 5.65 -33.16
C GLU A 733 -32.52 5.95 -31.70
N ILE A 734 -31.25 6.25 -31.44
CA ILE A 734 -30.78 6.67 -30.11
C ILE A 734 -31.32 8.07 -29.77
N ARG A 735 -32.04 8.17 -28.64
CA ARG A 735 -32.65 9.42 -28.14
C ARG A 735 -31.91 9.92 -26.90
N ILE A 736 -32.23 11.15 -26.48
CA ILE A 736 -31.54 11.80 -25.35
C ILE A 736 -31.65 11.02 -24.03
N GLN A 737 -32.77 10.33 -23.81
CA GLN A 737 -32.99 9.45 -22.66
C GLN A 737 -31.97 8.31 -22.58
N ASP A 738 -31.50 7.81 -23.72
CA ASP A 738 -30.61 6.64 -23.83
C ASP A 738 -29.15 6.99 -23.53
N THR A 739 -28.84 8.28 -23.41
CA THR A 739 -27.53 8.79 -22.97
C THR A 739 -27.38 8.79 -21.45
N PHE A 740 -28.48 8.75 -20.69
CA PHE A 740 -28.45 8.87 -19.24
C PHE A 740 -28.32 7.52 -18.53
N GLY A 741 -27.63 7.54 -17.39
CA GLY A 741 -27.60 6.45 -16.42
C GLY A 741 -27.50 6.97 -14.99
N GLY A 742 -27.79 6.11 -14.03
CA GLY A 742 -27.72 6.39 -12.61
C GLY A 742 -27.38 5.13 -11.82
N LYS A 743 -26.70 5.32 -10.69
CA LYS A 743 -26.27 4.23 -9.81
C LYS A 743 -26.33 4.68 -8.36
N VAL A 744 -26.74 3.78 -7.47
CA VAL A 744 -26.76 3.97 -6.02
C VAL A 744 -26.11 2.75 -5.38
N LYS A 745 -25.25 2.96 -4.38
CA LYS A 745 -24.68 1.90 -3.54
C LYS A 745 -24.83 2.27 -2.07
N LEU A 746 -25.35 1.35 -1.28
CA LEU A 746 -25.31 1.40 0.18
C LEU A 746 -24.24 0.42 0.65
N THR A 747 -23.37 0.87 1.54
CA THR A 747 -22.27 0.09 2.14
C THR A 747 -22.38 0.18 3.66
N TYR A 748 -22.12 -0.92 4.36
CA TYR A 748 -22.07 -1.01 5.81
C TYR A 748 -20.80 -1.76 6.24
N THR A 749 -20.04 -1.16 7.16
CA THR A 749 -18.76 -1.68 7.65
C THR A 749 -18.83 -1.91 9.16
N GLY A 750 -19.21 -3.12 9.56
CA GLY A 750 -19.39 -3.53 10.96
C GLY A 750 -18.29 -4.47 11.48
N GLY A 751 -17.10 -4.44 10.90
CA GLY A 751 -15.93 -5.22 11.35
C GLY A 751 -16.07 -6.72 11.05
N ARG A 752 -16.74 -7.47 11.94
CA ARG A 752 -17.04 -8.91 11.73
C ARG A 752 -18.07 -9.15 10.62
N PHE A 753 -18.97 -8.21 10.40
CA PHE A 753 -19.97 -8.27 9.34
C PHE A 753 -19.98 -6.97 8.55
N ASN A 754 -19.77 -7.08 7.25
CA ASN A 754 -19.78 -5.96 6.32
C ASN A 754 -20.69 -6.33 5.15
N PHE A 755 -21.56 -5.43 4.68
CA PHE A 755 -22.44 -5.71 3.55
C PHE A 755 -22.57 -4.52 2.61
N TYR A 756 -22.87 -4.80 1.35
CA TYR A 756 -23.21 -3.76 0.39
C TYR A 756 -24.34 -4.20 -0.54
N VAL A 757 -25.08 -3.22 -1.05
CA VAL A 757 -26.05 -3.40 -2.13
C VAL A 757 -25.95 -2.22 -3.08
N GLN A 758 -25.92 -2.49 -4.38
CA GLN A 758 -25.83 -1.53 -5.47
C GLN A 758 -26.97 -1.77 -6.46
N GLY A 759 -27.67 -0.70 -6.84
CA GLY A 759 -28.65 -0.71 -7.93
C GLY A 759 -28.23 0.29 -9.02
N GLY A 760 -28.41 -0.07 -10.28
CA GLY A 760 -28.05 0.77 -11.42
C GLY A 760 -28.99 0.64 -12.61
N LEU A 761 -29.12 1.71 -13.38
CA LEU A 761 -29.81 1.79 -14.66
C LEU A 761 -28.95 2.60 -15.62
N ARG A 762 -28.73 2.09 -16.82
CA ARG A 762 -27.91 2.69 -17.89
C ARG A 762 -28.69 2.62 -19.20
N GLY A 763 -29.00 3.77 -19.78
CA GLY A 763 -29.54 3.90 -21.13
C GLY A 763 -28.62 3.27 -22.19
N LEU A 764 -29.14 3.12 -23.41
CA LEU A 764 -28.52 2.28 -24.44
C LEU A 764 -27.06 2.61 -24.73
N VAL A 765 -26.68 3.89 -24.67
CA VAL A 765 -25.31 4.38 -24.94
C VAL A 765 -24.62 4.99 -23.70
N ALA A 766 -25.17 4.76 -22.50
CA ALA A 766 -24.68 5.27 -21.22
C ALA A 766 -23.44 4.49 -20.69
N ASP A 767 -22.43 4.32 -21.56
CA ASP A 767 -21.20 3.58 -21.33
C ASP A 767 -20.31 4.24 -20.26
N GLY A 768 -20.11 3.58 -19.12
CA GLY A 768 -19.03 3.90 -18.17
C GLY A 768 -17.74 3.15 -18.52
N GLY A 769 -17.09 2.62 -17.49
CA GLY A 769 -16.12 1.54 -17.52
C GLY A 769 -16.37 0.56 -16.36
N PRO A 770 -15.57 -0.53 -16.24
CA PRO A 770 -15.69 -1.46 -15.13
C PRO A 770 -15.35 -0.79 -13.80
N ASN A 771 -16.03 -1.15 -12.70
CA ASN A 771 -15.70 -0.60 -11.39
C ASN A 771 -14.36 -1.18 -10.89
N PRO A 772 -13.27 -0.38 -10.79
CA PRO A 772 -11.97 -0.90 -10.42
C PRO A 772 -11.87 -1.14 -8.90
N THR A 773 -12.63 -0.39 -8.10
CA THR A 773 -12.54 -0.41 -6.62
C THR A 773 -12.78 -1.80 -6.03
N LEU A 774 -12.09 -2.07 -4.92
CA LEU A 774 -12.39 -3.17 -4.02
C LEU A 774 -13.37 -2.67 -2.96
N THR A 775 -14.47 -3.40 -2.71
CA THR A 775 -15.49 -2.97 -1.74
C THR A 775 -15.22 -3.52 -0.34
N PHE A 776 -14.91 -4.83 -0.23
CA PHE A 776 -14.42 -5.46 1.02
C PHE A 776 -13.39 -6.56 0.72
N THR A 777 -13.62 -7.33 -0.34
CA THR A 777 -12.76 -8.46 -0.74
C THR A 777 -12.65 -8.55 -2.28
N GLY A 778 -11.82 -9.47 -2.77
CA GLY A 778 -11.43 -9.67 -4.18
C GLY A 778 -12.49 -10.28 -5.10
N TRP A 779 -13.77 -9.91 -4.93
CA TRP A 779 -14.88 -10.37 -5.77
C TRP A 779 -14.67 -10.04 -7.26
N GLY A 780 -14.78 -11.05 -8.13
CA GLY A 780 -14.71 -10.96 -9.58
C GLY A 780 -16.06 -10.76 -10.27
N LEU A 781 -17.18 -11.03 -9.57
CA LEU A 781 -18.53 -10.76 -10.08
C LEU A 781 -18.91 -9.29 -9.84
N LYS A 782 -18.66 -8.46 -10.85
CA LYS A 782 -18.94 -7.01 -10.88
C LYS A 782 -19.93 -6.65 -12.01
N GLU A 783 -20.51 -5.45 -11.97
CA GLU A 783 -21.27 -4.89 -13.10
C GLU A 783 -20.39 -4.72 -14.35
N SER A 784 -21.00 -4.78 -15.54
CA SER A 784 -20.26 -4.71 -16.81
C SER A 784 -19.66 -3.35 -17.15
N GLY A 785 -20.14 -2.25 -16.55
CA GLY A 785 -19.75 -0.88 -16.88
C GLY A 785 -20.35 -0.33 -18.18
N GLN A 786 -20.72 -1.19 -19.13
CA GLN A 786 -21.32 -0.84 -20.42
C GLN A 786 -22.73 -0.23 -20.27
N GLY A 787 -23.20 0.47 -21.30
CA GLY A 787 -24.60 0.90 -21.42
C GLY A 787 -25.58 -0.27 -21.60
N ASN A 788 -26.83 0.08 -21.92
CA ASN A 788 -27.92 -0.86 -22.20
C ASN A 788 -28.07 -1.93 -21.09
N ASN A 789 -28.34 -1.53 -19.85
CA ASN A 789 -28.75 -2.47 -18.78
C ASN A 789 -29.40 -1.79 -17.58
N TYR A 790 -30.14 -2.58 -16.81
CA TYR A 790 -30.29 -2.36 -15.37
C TYR A 790 -29.65 -3.52 -14.61
N HIS A 791 -29.19 -3.25 -13.40
CA HIS A 791 -28.55 -4.25 -12.55
C HIS A 791 -28.82 -4.03 -11.05
N VAL A 792 -28.76 -5.12 -10.30
CA VAL A 792 -28.67 -5.16 -8.84
C VAL A 792 -27.49 -6.07 -8.48
N LEU A 793 -26.55 -5.55 -7.71
CA LEU A 793 -25.36 -6.26 -7.24
C LEU A 793 -25.34 -6.17 -5.70
N GLY A 794 -24.95 -7.21 -4.99
CA GLY A 794 -24.84 -7.14 -3.53
C GLY A 794 -24.16 -8.35 -2.92
N GLY A 795 -23.44 -8.12 -1.83
CA GLY A 795 -22.64 -9.14 -1.16
C GLY A 795 -22.34 -8.76 0.28
N ALA A 796 -21.86 -9.75 1.03
CA ALA A 796 -21.51 -9.61 2.44
C ALA A 796 -20.18 -10.31 2.73
N LEU A 797 -19.37 -9.72 3.60
CA LEU A 797 -18.15 -10.32 4.15
C LEU A 797 -18.35 -10.60 5.63
N PHE A 798 -18.18 -11.87 6.01
CA PHE A 798 -18.15 -12.35 7.38
C PHE A 798 -16.70 -12.68 7.76
N ASN A 799 -16.14 -11.96 8.72
CA ASN A 799 -14.81 -12.21 9.29
C ASN A 799 -14.98 -13.01 10.60
N LEU A 800 -14.41 -14.21 10.64
CA LEU A 800 -14.59 -15.22 11.68
C LEU A 800 -13.21 -15.65 12.22
N GLY A 801 -12.51 -14.71 12.87
CA GLY A 801 -11.07 -14.85 13.13
C GLY A 801 -10.31 -14.92 11.81
N SER A 802 -9.46 -15.92 11.65
CA SER A 802 -8.69 -16.18 10.43
C SER A 802 -9.53 -16.60 9.21
N PHE A 803 -10.82 -16.92 9.37
CA PHE A 803 -11.67 -17.33 8.25
C PHE A 803 -12.51 -16.17 7.70
N GLN A 804 -12.55 -16.05 6.37
CA GLN A 804 -13.45 -15.15 5.65
C GLN A 804 -14.49 -15.96 4.88
N VAL A 805 -15.76 -15.55 4.96
CA VAL A 805 -16.86 -16.07 4.14
C VAL A 805 -17.51 -14.90 3.42
N ALA A 806 -17.52 -14.91 2.08
CA ALA A 806 -17.85 -13.75 1.27
C ALA A 806 -18.77 -14.08 0.07
N PRO A 807 -20.08 -14.31 0.31
CA PRO A 807 -21.07 -14.41 -0.76
C PRO A 807 -21.32 -13.06 -1.46
N ASN A 808 -21.50 -13.11 -2.78
CA ASN A 808 -21.83 -11.98 -3.65
C ASN A 808 -22.80 -12.43 -4.77
N PHE A 809 -23.66 -11.53 -5.23
CA PHE A 809 -24.73 -11.81 -6.18
C PHE A 809 -24.90 -10.66 -7.18
N LEU A 810 -25.07 -11.00 -8.46
CA LEU A 810 -25.40 -10.08 -9.54
C LEU A 810 -26.67 -10.53 -10.24
N TYR A 811 -27.64 -9.64 -10.35
CA TYR A 811 -28.65 -9.69 -11.42
C TYR A 811 -28.42 -8.52 -12.36
N GLN A 812 -28.33 -8.79 -13.66
CA GLN A 812 -28.36 -7.77 -14.70
C GLN A 812 -29.19 -8.23 -15.90
N LYS A 813 -29.84 -7.29 -16.58
CA LYS A 813 -30.57 -7.52 -17.82
C LYS A 813 -30.42 -6.30 -18.74
N PRO A 814 -30.20 -6.49 -20.05
CA PRO A 814 -30.21 -5.37 -20.99
C PRO A 814 -31.62 -4.79 -21.17
N LEU A 815 -31.70 -3.52 -21.56
CA LEU A 815 -32.97 -2.88 -21.93
C LEU A 815 -33.42 -3.38 -23.31
N GLU A 816 -32.46 -3.45 -24.23
CA GLU A 816 -32.58 -4.04 -25.56
C GLU A 816 -31.77 -5.34 -25.62
N GLY A 817 -32.47 -6.49 -25.71
CA GLY A 817 -31.83 -7.81 -25.81
C GLY A 817 -30.93 -7.98 -27.04
N PRO A 818 -30.05 -9.01 -27.06
CA PRO A 818 -29.18 -9.29 -28.21
C PRO A 818 -30.01 -9.61 -29.45
N VAL A 819 -29.51 -9.25 -30.65
CA VAL A 819 -30.14 -9.63 -31.90
C VAL A 819 -29.61 -11.02 -32.30
N PRO A 820 -30.46 -12.07 -32.37
CA PRO A 820 -30.04 -13.38 -32.86
C PRO A 820 -29.79 -13.32 -34.37
N LEU A 821 -28.97 -14.25 -34.88
CA LEU A 821 -28.76 -14.38 -36.32
C LEU A 821 -30.07 -14.84 -37.00
N ILE A 822 -30.60 -13.99 -37.88
CA ILE A 822 -31.69 -14.32 -38.80
C ILE A 822 -31.12 -14.15 -40.21
N GLU A 823 -31.01 -15.25 -40.96
CA GLU A 823 -30.48 -15.24 -42.34
C GLU A 823 -31.35 -14.40 -43.28
N ASP A 824 -30.76 -13.89 -44.37
CA ASP A 824 -31.52 -13.19 -45.41
C ASP A 824 -32.26 -14.19 -46.31
N TYR A 825 -33.42 -13.77 -46.81
CA TYR A 825 -34.26 -14.60 -47.67
C TYR A 825 -34.65 -13.83 -48.93
N PHE A 826 -34.34 -14.41 -50.10
CA PHE A 826 -34.94 -13.99 -51.36
C PHE A 826 -36.08 -14.95 -51.72
N ASP A 827 -37.27 -14.40 -51.90
CA ASP A 827 -38.42 -15.15 -52.41
C ASP A 827 -38.46 -15.04 -53.95
N PRO A 828 -38.07 -16.10 -54.70
CA PRO A 828 -38.08 -16.06 -56.16
C PRO A 828 -39.49 -16.10 -56.78
N ALA A 829 -40.55 -16.34 -55.99
CA ALA A 829 -41.93 -16.36 -56.47
C ALA A 829 -42.61 -14.98 -56.38
N THR A 830 -42.29 -14.17 -55.36
CA THR A 830 -42.74 -12.76 -55.28
C THR A 830 -41.73 -11.74 -55.80
N GLY A 831 -40.44 -12.10 -55.84
CA GLY A 831 -39.34 -11.19 -56.15
C GLY A 831 -38.90 -10.31 -54.97
N ASN A 832 -39.43 -10.56 -53.77
CA ASN A 832 -39.08 -9.81 -52.57
C ASN A 832 -37.75 -10.30 -51.98
N TYR A 833 -36.92 -9.35 -51.55
CA TYR A 833 -35.74 -9.61 -50.73
C TYR A 833 -36.01 -9.15 -49.29
N TYR A 834 -35.83 -10.06 -48.34
CA TYR A 834 -35.96 -9.84 -46.91
C TYR A 834 -34.54 -9.85 -46.31
N PRO A 835 -33.96 -8.69 -45.93
CA PRO A 835 -32.60 -8.62 -45.40
C PRO A 835 -32.45 -9.37 -44.07
N ALA A 836 -31.22 -9.82 -43.80
CA ALA A 836 -30.87 -10.53 -42.57
C ALA A 836 -31.12 -9.67 -41.31
N GLY A 837 -31.63 -10.31 -40.25
CA GLY A 837 -31.56 -9.75 -38.90
C GLY A 837 -30.15 -9.95 -38.37
N ARG A 838 -29.34 -8.88 -38.41
CA ARG A 838 -27.90 -8.95 -38.18
C ARG A 838 -27.56 -8.70 -36.70
N PRO A 839 -26.87 -9.63 -36.02
CA PRO A 839 -26.34 -9.39 -34.67
C PRO A 839 -25.46 -8.14 -34.63
N ARG A 840 -25.69 -7.26 -33.64
CA ARG A 840 -25.02 -5.95 -33.58
C ARG A 840 -23.53 -6.09 -33.29
N ASN A 841 -22.73 -5.09 -33.61
CA ASN A 841 -21.34 -5.03 -33.15
C ASN A 841 -20.80 -3.61 -33.07
N GLN A 842 -19.73 -3.46 -32.28
CA GLN A 842 -19.03 -2.21 -31.97
C GLN A 842 -18.49 -1.38 -33.15
N PHE A 843 -18.43 -1.91 -34.38
CA PHE A 843 -17.97 -1.15 -35.54
C PHE A 843 -19.07 -0.34 -36.21
N SER A 844 -20.30 -0.84 -36.17
CA SER A 844 -21.44 -0.37 -36.97
C SER A 844 -22.63 0.10 -36.16
N ASP A 845 -22.75 -0.33 -34.90
CA ASP A 845 -23.96 -0.16 -34.10
C ASP A 845 -23.67 0.76 -32.90
N PRO A 846 -24.64 1.60 -32.47
CA PRO A 846 -24.42 2.55 -31.39
C PRO A 846 -24.21 1.88 -30.02
N PHE A 847 -24.66 0.62 -29.85
CA PHE A 847 -24.44 -0.23 -28.68
C PHE A 847 -24.55 -1.71 -29.08
N TRP A 848 -24.16 -2.61 -28.18
CA TRP A 848 -24.24 -4.06 -28.36
C TRP A 848 -24.40 -4.78 -27.01
N VAL A 849 -24.78 -6.05 -27.05
CA VAL A 849 -25.01 -6.90 -25.86
C VAL A 849 -23.98 -8.03 -25.77
N ARG A 850 -22.97 -7.86 -24.90
CA ARG A 850 -21.99 -8.93 -24.59
C ARG A 850 -21.77 -9.12 -23.09
N SER A 851 -21.06 -8.22 -22.41
CA SER A 851 -20.82 -8.33 -20.95
C SER A 851 -21.99 -7.81 -20.11
N ASN A 852 -22.82 -6.96 -20.70
CA ASN A 852 -24.16 -6.52 -20.24
C ASN A 852 -25.31 -7.51 -20.57
N ARG A 853 -25.03 -8.73 -21.08
CA ARG A 853 -26.10 -9.73 -21.35
C ARG A 853 -26.85 -10.14 -20.09
N GLU A 854 -28.07 -10.65 -20.25
CA GLU A 854 -28.86 -11.10 -19.11
C GLU A 854 -28.10 -12.19 -18.33
N THR A 855 -27.93 -11.95 -17.04
CA THR A 855 -27.09 -12.78 -16.17
C THR A 855 -27.69 -12.81 -14.76
N VAL A 856 -27.85 -14.01 -14.21
CA VAL A 856 -28.00 -14.22 -12.76
C VAL A 856 -26.71 -14.89 -12.28
N GLY A 857 -25.85 -14.08 -11.66
CA GLY A 857 -24.55 -14.48 -11.14
C GLY A 857 -24.60 -14.72 -9.64
N LEU A 858 -23.96 -15.80 -9.21
CA LEU A 858 -23.69 -16.16 -7.81
C LEU A 858 -22.19 -16.32 -7.64
N GLU A 859 -21.63 -15.79 -6.57
CA GLU A 859 -20.22 -15.87 -6.25
C GLU A 859 -20.06 -16.17 -4.75
N LEU A 860 -19.14 -17.07 -4.41
CA LEU A 860 -18.79 -17.39 -3.03
C LEU A 860 -17.27 -17.49 -2.92
N LEU A 861 -16.68 -16.45 -2.32
CA LEU A 861 -15.28 -16.47 -1.91
C LEU A 861 -15.18 -16.96 -0.45
N LEU A 862 -14.27 -17.89 -0.21
CA LEU A 862 -13.86 -18.39 1.09
C LEU A 862 -12.37 -18.10 1.28
N GLY A 863 -11.97 -17.54 2.41
CA GLY A 863 -10.58 -17.24 2.74
C GLY A 863 -10.16 -17.85 4.09
N TYR A 864 -8.88 -18.18 4.21
CA TYR A 864 -8.21 -18.51 5.45
C TYR A 864 -6.86 -17.79 5.50
N ASP A 865 -6.73 -16.87 6.45
CA ASP A 865 -5.58 -16.00 6.64
C ASP A 865 -5.30 -15.80 8.14
N PRO A 866 -4.19 -16.31 8.70
CA PRO A 866 -3.82 -16.11 10.09
C PRO A 866 -3.16 -14.76 10.38
N THR A 867 -2.55 -14.12 9.37
CA THR A 867 -1.70 -12.91 9.51
C THR A 867 -1.84 -12.03 8.27
N PRO A 868 -2.95 -11.28 8.11
CA PRO A 868 -3.24 -10.50 6.91
C PRO A 868 -2.36 -9.23 6.78
N ALA A 869 -1.07 -9.41 6.52
CA ALA A 869 -0.08 -8.36 6.23
C ALA A 869 -0.34 -7.67 4.88
N THR A 870 -1.17 -8.28 4.03
CA THR A 870 -1.65 -7.78 2.74
C THR A 870 -2.99 -8.45 2.41
N TRP A 871 -3.60 -8.06 1.30
CA TRP A 871 -4.75 -8.78 0.75
C TRP A 871 -4.27 -9.83 -0.26
N MET A 872 -4.78 -11.07 -0.21
CA MET A 872 -4.38 -12.16 -1.13
C MET A 872 -4.55 -11.85 -2.62
N TRP A 873 -5.42 -10.89 -2.96
CA TRP A 873 -5.68 -10.39 -4.31
C TRP A 873 -4.91 -9.09 -4.66
N ALA A 874 -4.08 -8.56 -3.76
CA ALA A 874 -3.17 -7.46 -4.07
C ALA A 874 -2.11 -7.91 -5.09
N TRP A 875 -1.64 -6.97 -5.91
CA TRP A 875 -0.62 -7.25 -6.94
C TRP A 875 0.73 -7.67 -6.31
N ASN A 876 1.10 -7.04 -5.19
CA ASN A 876 2.29 -7.35 -4.39
C ASN A 876 2.02 -8.36 -3.26
N ALA A 877 0.87 -9.05 -3.26
CA ALA A 877 0.50 -9.99 -2.20
C ALA A 877 1.63 -10.99 -1.92
N LEU A 878 2.30 -11.46 -2.97
CA LEU A 878 3.33 -12.50 -2.88
C LEU A 878 4.67 -12.03 -2.30
N GLU A 879 4.89 -10.72 -2.26
CA GLU A 879 6.07 -10.08 -1.65
C GLU A 879 5.76 -9.65 -0.20
N ARG A 880 4.50 -9.32 0.12
CA ARG A 880 4.07 -8.90 1.47
C ARG A 880 3.48 -9.99 2.36
N GLU A 881 2.90 -11.04 1.79
CA GLU A 881 2.31 -12.16 2.53
C GLU A 881 3.37 -12.85 3.40
N ASP A 882 3.07 -12.98 4.69
CA ASP A 882 3.93 -13.57 5.70
C ASP A 882 3.36 -14.86 6.31
N ALA A 883 2.08 -15.15 6.06
CA ALA A 883 1.39 -16.30 6.65
C ALA A 883 2.11 -17.62 6.33
N PRO A 884 2.41 -18.47 7.34
CA PRO A 884 3.00 -19.79 7.10
C PRO A 884 2.15 -20.68 6.18
N PHE A 885 0.83 -20.49 6.22
CA PHE A 885 -0.13 -20.98 5.24
C PHE A 885 -1.33 -20.03 5.18
N ALA A 886 -1.66 -19.55 3.98
CA ALA A 886 -2.87 -18.79 3.67
C ALA A 886 -3.51 -19.32 2.38
N ALA A 887 -4.84 -19.27 2.28
CA ALA A 887 -5.55 -19.77 1.11
C ALA A 887 -6.90 -19.09 0.88
N MET A 888 -7.26 -18.91 -0.39
CA MET A 888 -8.59 -18.50 -0.82
C MET A 888 -9.13 -19.45 -1.91
N VAL A 889 -10.44 -19.66 -1.90
CA VAL A 889 -11.19 -20.36 -2.96
C VAL A 889 -12.41 -19.51 -3.31
N ASP A 890 -12.52 -19.14 -4.58
CA ASP A 890 -13.67 -18.45 -5.17
C ASP A 890 -14.43 -19.41 -6.09
N PHE A 891 -15.74 -19.47 -5.94
CA PHE A 891 -16.62 -20.13 -6.90
C PHE A 891 -17.63 -19.13 -7.47
N THR A 892 -17.50 -18.82 -8.77
CA THR A 892 -18.52 -18.07 -9.50
C THR A 892 -19.35 -19.00 -10.40
N TYR A 893 -20.67 -18.86 -10.33
CA TYR A 893 -21.65 -19.43 -11.26
C TYR A 893 -22.42 -18.30 -11.95
N ARG A 894 -22.70 -18.44 -13.25
CA ARG A 894 -23.45 -17.47 -14.06
C ARG A 894 -24.52 -18.22 -14.87
N PHE A 895 -25.77 -18.04 -14.47
CA PHE A 895 -26.93 -18.43 -15.29
C PHE A 895 -27.14 -17.39 -16.39
N LEU A 896 -27.23 -17.84 -17.64
CA LEU A 896 -27.05 -17.01 -18.84
C LEU A 896 -28.11 -17.35 -19.90
N PRO A 897 -29.36 -16.88 -19.73
CA PRO A 897 -30.51 -17.30 -20.55
C PRO A 897 -30.50 -16.75 -21.99
N THR A 898 -29.54 -15.89 -22.35
CA THR A 898 -29.43 -15.30 -23.70
C THR A 898 -28.06 -15.59 -24.33
N THR A 899 -28.07 -15.65 -25.67
CA THR A 899 -26.88 -15.48 -26.50
C THR A 899 -26.32 -14.04 -26.36
N GLN A 900 -25.41 -13.65 -27.26
CA GLN A 900 -24.80 -12.34 -27.35
C GLN A 900 -24.98 -11.74 -28.74
N ASP A 901 -24.83 -10.43 -28.85
CA ASP A 901 -24.51 -9.77 -30.11
C ASP A 901 -23.11 -10.19 -30.61
N ALA A 902 -22.82 -9.94 -31.89
CA ALA A 902 -21.66 -10.52 -32.58
C ALA A 902 -20.31 -10.20 -31.92
N GLY A 903 -19.45 -11.22 -31.90
CA GLY A 903 -18.04 -11.04 -31.56
C GLY A 903 -17.23 -10.39 -32.68
N VAL A 904 -15.97 -10.12 -32.39
CA VAL A 904 -14.98 -9.60 -33.35
C VAL A 904 -13.69 -10.39 -33.19
N ALA A 905 -13.01 -10.64 -34.31
CA ALA A 905 -11.65 -11.19 -34.36
C ALA A 905 -10.77 -10.34 -35.28
N ILE A 906 -9.47 -10.68 -35.34
CA ILE A 906 -8.54 -10.17 -36.34
C ILE A 906 -8.17 -11.34 -37.27
N ALA A 907 -8.21 -11.09 -38.57
CA ALA A 907 -7.84 -12.07 -39.60
C ALA A 907 -6.32 -12.27 -39.69
N ALA A 908 -5.86 -13.31 -40.37
CA ALA A 908 -4.42 -13.60 -40.51
C ALA A 908 -3.64 -12.47 -41.21
N GLU A 909 -4.32 -11.70 -42.06
CA GLU A 909 -3.81 -10.54 -42.78
C GLU A 909 -3.86 -9.24 -41.95
N GLY A 910 -4.27 -9.31 -40.67
CA GLY A 910 -4.22 -8.19 -39.71
C GLY A 910 -5.41 -7.24 -39.70
N TYR A 911 -6.42 -7.42 -40.57
CA TYR A 911 -7.64 -6.61 -40.52
C TYR A 911 -8.66 -7.17 -39.51
N PRO A 912 -9.38 -6.31 -38.76
CA PRO A 912 -10.44 -6.73 -37.86
C PRO A 912 -11.77 -6.98 -38.60
N PHE A 913 -12.55 -7.97 -38.14
CA PHE A 913 -13.87 -8.27 -38.68
C PHE A 913 -14.85 -8.75 -37.59
N ALA A 914 -16.14 -8.45 -37.74
CA ALA A 914 -17.19 -8.99 -36.88
C ALA A 914 -17.62 -10.38 -37.37
N PHE A 915 -17.85 -11.32 -36.45
CA PHE A 915 -18.45 -12.61 -36.77
C PHE A 915 -19.93 -12.45 -37.19
N ALA A 916 -20.49 -13.46 -37.83
CA ALA A 916 -21.92 -13.49 -38.17
C ALA A 916 -22.86 -13.53 -36.94
N GLY A 917 -22.35 -13.83 -35.75
CA GLY A 917 -23.11 -13.90 -34.51
C GLY A 917 -22.24 -14.28 -33.31
N ALA A 918 -22.84 -15.00 -32.36
CA ALA A 918 -22.23 -15.56 -31.16
C ALA A 918 -22.87 -16.93 -30.85
N PRO A 919 -22.33 -17.74 -29.93
CA PRO A 919 -22.85 -19.09 -29.66
C PRO A 919 -24.16 -19.03 -28.86
N SER A 920 -24.84 -20.17 -28.78
CA SER A 920 -26.08 -20.33 -28.03
C SER A 920 -25.94 -20.05 -26.52
N ALA A 921 -27.08 -19.91 -25.84
CA ALA A 921 -27.15 -19.59 -24.43
C ALA A 921 -26.71 -20.79 -23.57
N HIS A 922 -25.61 -20.63 -22.82
CA HIS A 922 -25.09 -21.65 -21.90
C HIS A 922 -24.63 -21.04 -20.58
N ASP A 923 -25.00 -21.70 -19.48
CA ASP A 923 -24.54 -21.35 -18.14
C ASP A 923 -23.05 -21.67 -17.95
N LEU A 924 -22.34 -20.77 -17.29
CA LEU A 924 -20.89 -20.85 -17.09
C LEU A 924 -20.55 -20.85 -15.61
N TRP A 925 -19.55 -21.63 -15.21
CA TRP A 925 -19.03 -21.63 -13.85
C TRP A 925 -17.52 -21.79 -13.85
N GLU A 926 -16.86 -21.22 -12.85
CA GLU A 926 -15.43 -21.34 -12.63
C GLU A 926 -15.16 -21.36 -11.11
N VAL A 927 -14.41 -22.37 -10.66
CA VAL A 927 -13.71 -22.35 -9.37
C VAL A 927 -12.33 -21.78 -9.61
N ARG A 928 -11.90 -20.86 -8.76
CA ARG A 928 -10.54 -20.34 -8.65
C ARG A 928 -10.01 -20.62 -7.25
N GLY A 929 -8.73 -20.88 -7.13
CA GLY A 929 -8.05 -21.01 -5.84
C GLY A 929 -6.72 -20.30 -5.86
N ARG A 930 -6.30 -19.76 -4.73
CA ARG A 930 -4.95 -19.22 -4.53
C ARG A 930 -4.46 -19.66 -3.16
N ILE A 931 -3.22 -20.15 -3.10
CA ILE A 931 -2.60 -20.71 -1.90
C ILE A 931 -1.21 -20.10 -1.76
N PHE A 932 -0.87 -19.65 -0.55
CA PHE A 932 0.45 -19.21 -0.12
C PHE A 932 0.96 -20.15 0.97
N VAL A 933 2.25 -20.49 0.94
CA VAL A 933 2.92 -21.29 1.97
C VAL A 933 4.31 -20.73 2.22
N ASN A 934 4.53 -20.15 3.41
CA ASN A 934 5.77 -19.50 3.81
C ASN A 934 6.36 -20.17 5.07
N PRO A 935 6.76 -21.47 5.01
CA PRO A 935 7.12 -22.24 6.21
C PRO A 935 8.47 -21.83 6.84
N ALA A 936 9.24 -20.98 6.16
CA ALA A 936 10.46 -20.36 6.67
C ALA A 936 10.73 -19.05 5.88
N PRO A 937 11.42 -18.04 6.44
CA PRO A 937 11.62 -16.74 5.77
C PRO A 937 12.30 -16.77 4.39
N ARG A 938 12.98 -17.88 4.06
CA ARG A 938 13.72 -18.10 2.80
C ARG A 938 12.96 -18.93 1.76
N LEU A 939 11.83 -19.53 2.13
CA LEU A 939 11.03 -20.41 1.27
C LEU A 939 9.62 -19.85 1.15
N ARG A 940 9.26 -19.42 -0.07
CA ARG A 940 7.90 -19.01 -0.42
C ARG A 940 7.35 -19.90 -1.52
N LEU A 941 6.10 -20.32 -1.40
CA LEU A 941 5.37 -21.07 -2.41
C LEU A 941 4.02 -20.41 -2.66
N VAL A 942 3.70 -20.16 -3.92
CA VAL A 942 2.34 -19.85 -4.38
C VAL A 942 1.83 -20.94 -5.29
N SER A 943 0.52 -21.18 -5.25
CA SER A 943 -0.20 -21.80 -6.36
C SER A 943 -1.51 -21.06 -6.67
N ASP A 944 -1.72 -20.72 -7.94
CA ASP A 944 -3.02 -20.33 -8.48
C ASP A 944 -3.66 -21.53 -9.19
N LEU A 945 -4.94 -21.75 -8.94
CA LEU A 945 -5.72 -22.91 -9.40
C LEU A 945 -6.96 -22.41 -10.12
N TYR A 946 -7.39 -23.08 -11.20
CA TYR A 946 -8.71 -22.87 -11.76
C TYR A 946 -9.29 -24.15 -12.39
N ALA A 947 -10.63 -24.27 -12.37
CA ALA A 947 -11.37 -25.29 -13.10
C ALA A 947 -12.77 -24.75 -13.45
N GLY A 948 -13.25 -24.97 -14.67
CA GLY A 948 -14.53 -24.41 -15.07
C GLY A 948 -14.99 -24.74 -16.49
N ILE A 949 -16.08 -24.09 -16.87
CA ILE A 949 -16.72 -24.17 -18.18
C ILE A 949 -16.65 -22.81 -18.84
N GLY A 950 -16.16 -22.77 -20.09
CA GLY A 950 -15.99 -21.55 -20.87
C GLY A 950 -16.61 -21.64 -22.27
N GLN A 951 -16.99 -20.48 -22.80
CA GLN A 951 -17.40 -20.26 -24.19
C GLN A 951 -16.33 -19.48 -24.98
N ALA A 952 -16.32 -19.73 -26.29
CA ALA A 952 -15.60 -18.93 -27.28
C ALA A 952 -16.11 -17.48 -27.34
N ASN A 953 -15.34 -16.59 -27.99
CA ASN A 953 -15.81 -15.24 -28.29
C ASN A 953 -16.45 -15.12 -29.69
N GLY A 954 -16.17 -16.06 -30.62
CA GLY A 954 -16.76 -16.15 -31.96
C GLY A 954 -18.04 -16.99 -32.00
N ILE A 955 -18.27 -17.73 -33.08
CA ILE A 955 -19.53 -18.48 -33.36
C ILE A 955 -19.51 -19.96 -32.96
N ASP A 956 -18.42 -20.49 -32.40
CA ASP A 956 -18.34 -21.92 -32.08
C ASP A 956 -19.13 -22.29 -30.82
N GLU A 957 -20.08 -23.22 -30.98
CA GLU A 957 -20.91 -23.81 -29.92
C GLU A 957 -20.15 -24.75 -28.98
N ARG A 958 -18.92 -25.17 -29.34
CA ARG A 958 -18.13 -26.16 -28.57
C ARG A 958 -17.70 -25.61 -27.21
N ILE A 959 -18.44 -26.00 -26.18
CA ILE A 959 -18.19 -25.68 -24.78
C ILE A 959 -16.86 -26.29 -24.27
N VAL A 960 -15.99 -25.44 -23.73
CA VAL A 960 -14.65 -25.81 -23.27
C VAL A 960 -14.65 -26.12 -21.76
N LYS A 961 -14.32 -27.36 -21.39
CA LYS A 961 -14.16 -27.82 -19.99
C LYS A 961 -12.68 -27.78 -19.60
N ARG A 962 -12.25 -26.63 -19.09
CA ARG A 962 -10.85 -26.27 -18.82
C ARG A 962 -10.48 -26.43 -17.35
N ALA A 963 -9.23 -26.78 -17.09
CA ALA A 963 -8.63 -26.70 -15.76
C ALA A 963 -7.14 -26.36 -15.86
N GLY A 964 -6.58 -25.76 -14.81
CA GLY A 964 -5.16 -25.49 -14.74
C GLY A 964 -4.63 -25.14 -13.36
N VAL A 965 -3.31 -25.24 -13.26
CA VAL A 965 -2.51 -24.98 -12.07
C VAL A 965 -1.33 -24.13 -12.51
N TYR A 966 -1.10 -23.01 -11.85
CA TYR A 966 0.19 -22.34 -11.76
C TYR A 966 0.77 -22.60 -10.38
N ALA A 967 2.08 -22.80 -10.28
CA ALA A 967 2.80 -22.79 -9.02
C ALA A 967 4.16 -22.11 -9.21
N ARG A 968 4.58 -21.31 -8.22
CA ARG A 968 5.92 -20.72 -8.15
C ARG A 968 6.50 -20.90 -6.76
N MET A 969 7.69 -21.49 -6.70
CA MET A 969 8.50 -21.62 -5.50
C MET A 969 9.71 -20.69 -5.61
N MET A 970 9.97 -19.93 -4.54
CA MET A 970 11.23 -19.20 -4.33
C MET A 970 11.97 -19.83 -3.15
N TYR A 971 13.25 -20.14 -3.31
CA TYR A 971 14.13 -20.59 -2.23
C TYR A 971 15.49 -19.89 -2.32
N ASP A 972 15.74 -18.93 -1.41
CA ASP A 972 16.87 -17.99 -1.51
C ASP A 972 16.99 -17.40 -2.94
N GLN A 973 18.00 -17.81 -3.72
CA GLN A 973 18.28 -17.35 -5.09
C GLN A 973 17.64 -18.23 -6.19
N LEU A 974 16.98 -19.33 -5.84
CA LEU A 974 16.34 -20.26 -6.77
C LEU A 974 14.86 -19.88 -6.96
N SER A 975 14.42 -19.78 -8.21
CA SER A 975 13.00 -19.68 -8.58
C SER A 975 12.62 -20.86 -9.47
N VAL A 976 11.53 -21.53 -9.13
CA VAL A 976 10.94 -22.62 -9.93
C VAL A 976 9.49 -22.28 -10.22
N GLU A 977 9.09 -22.25 -11.49
CA GLU A 977 7.72 -21.98 -11.92
C GLU A 977 7.18 -23.15 -12.74
N ALA A 978 5.89 -23.45 -12.59
CA ALA A 978 5.22 -24.49 -13.36
C ALA A 978 3.79 -24.09 -13.69
N TRP A 979 3.39 -24.30 -14.95
CA TRP A 979 2.00 -24.23 -15.40
C TRP A 979 1.58 -25.57 -15.99
N VAL A 980 0.42 -26.04 -15.56
CA VAL A 980 -0.34 -27.14 -16.17
C VAL A 980 -1.66 -26.57 -16.64
N LYS A 981 -2.02 -26.79 -17.91
CA LYS A 981 -3.33 -26.45 -18.46
C LYS A 981 -3.91 -27.67 -19.18
N ILE A 982 -5.18 -27.95 -18.97
CA ILE A 982 -5.90 -29.10 -19.53
C ILE A 982 -7.12 -28.58 -20.28
N ASN A 983 -7.25 -28.98 -21.55
CA ASN A 983 -8.28 -28.52 -22.49
C ASN A 983 -8.44 -26.98 -22.52
N ASP A 984 -7.32 -26.24 -22.49
CA ASP A 984 -7.33 -24.78 -22.42
C ASP A 984 -6.91 -24.13 -23.73
N TRP A 985 -7.37 -22.89 -23.95
CA TRP A 985 -6.95 -22.06 -25.06
C TRP A 985 -5.45 -21.73 -25.00
N GLY A 986 -4.89 -21.38 -26.16
CA GLY A 986 -3.51 -20.87 -26.26
C GLY A 986 -3.32 -19.49 -25.60
N PRO A 987 -2.10 -18.92 -25.67
CA PRO A 987 -1.76 -17.67 -24.99
C PRO A 987 -2.39 -16.42 -25.62
N TYR A 988 -2.86 -16.50 -26.87
CA TYR A 988 -3.38 -15.36 -27.63
C TYR A 988 -4.90 -15.33 -27.68
N ASP A 989 -5.45 -14.11 -27.68
CA ASP A 989 -6.85 -13.75 -27.87
C ASP A 989 -7.58 -14.57 -28.95
N TYR A 990 -7.01 -14.69 -30.15
CA TYR A 990 -7.62 -15.40 -31.28
C TYR A 990 -7.89 -16.88 -30.98
N HIS A 991 -7.16 -17.50 -30.05
CA HIS A 991 -7.47 -18.87 -29.62
C HIS A 991 -8.85 -18.95 -28.96
N ARG A 992 -9.28 -17.91 -28.25
CA ARG A 992 -10.63 -17.89 -27.68
C ARG A 992 -11.68 -17.43 -28.68
N ASP A 993 -11.32 -16.63 -29.66
CA ASP A 993 -12.24 -16.19 -30.72
C ASP A 993 -12.62 -17.35 -31.66
N PHE A 994 -11.61 -18.06 -32.18
CA PHE A 994 -11.77 -19.23 -33.05
C PHE A 994 -11.82 -20.56 -32.26
N ASN A 995 -11.95 -20.48 -30.93
CA ASN A 995 -12.06 -21.60 -30.01
C ASN A 995 -10.97 -22.70 -30.13
N LEU A 996 -9.73 -22.31 -30.43
CA LEU A 996 -8.58 -23.18 -30.62
C LEU A 996 -7.98 -23.58 -29.27
N THR A 997 -8.01 -24.88 -28.94
CA THR A 997 -7.63 -25.42 -27.62
C THR A 997 -6.52 -26.46 -27.74
N TYR A 998 -5.81 -26.70 -26.64
CA TYR A 998 -4.85 -27.81 -26.53
C TYR A 998 -5.28 -28.76 -25.40
N PRO A 999 -5.30 -30.10 -25.60
CA PRO A 999 -5.66 -31.06 -24.55
C PRO A 999 -4.80 -30.97 -23.30
N LEU A 1000 -3.50 -30.69 -23.49
CA LEU A 1000 -2.54 -30.49 -22.42
C LEU A 1000 -1.50 -29.45 -22.86
N GLN A 1001 -1.24 -28.48 -21.99
CA GLN A 1001 -0.08 -27.60 -22.06
C GLN A 1001 0.69 -27.70 -20.74
N LEU A 1002 1.98 -27.97 -20.83
CA LEU A 1002 2.93 -27.93 -19.71
C LEU A 1002 3.94 -26.84 -19.99
N ILE A 1003 4.21 -26.00 -18.99
CA ILE A 1003 5.31 -25.03 -19.00
C ILE A 1003 6.05 -25.18 -17.67
N GLY A 1004 7.38 -25.22 -17.68
CA GLY A 1004 8.20 -25.18 -16.47
C GLY A 1004 9.38 -24.23 -16.66
N ASP A 1005 9.74 -23.48 -15.63
CA ASP A 1005 10.91 -22.60 -15.58
C ASP A 1005 11.73 -22.94 -14.33
N VAL A 1006 13.05 -23.04 -14.48
CA VAL A 1006 13.99 -23.12 -13.37
C VAL A 1006 15.06 -22.05 -13.59
N GLY A 1007 15.06 -21.03 -12.73
CA GLY A 1007 15.97 -19.90 -12.78
C GLY A 1007 16.75 -19.72 -11.48
N TYR A 1008 17.98 -19.25 -11.58
CA TYR A 1008 18.85 -18.89 -10.46
C TYR A 1008 19.35 -17.45 -10.64
N SER A 1009 19.12 -16.61 -9.64
CA SER A 1009 19.43 -15.18 -9.65
C SER A 1009 20.58 -14.80 -8.71
N VAL A 1010 21.21 -13.65 -8.95
CA VAL A 1010 22.27 -13.11 -8.07
C VAL A 1010 21.65 -12.52 -6.80
N THR A 1011 20.52 -11.83 -6.93
CA THR A 1011 19.69 -11.30 -5.85
C THR A 1011 18.52 -12.23 -5.54
N LEU A 1012 17.71 -11.91 -4.51
CA LEU A 1012 16.42 -12.59 -4.30
C LEU A 1012 15.50 -12.38 -5.53
N PRO A 1013 14.77 -13.41 -6.01
CA PRO A 1013 13.86 -13.27 -7.15
C PRO A 1013 12.70 -12.30 -6.85
N GLN A 1014 12.59 -11.22 -7.62
CA GLN A 1014 11.47 -10.26 -7.58
C GLN A 1014 10.38 -10.63 -8.61
N TRP A 1015 9.17 -10.08 -8.49
CA TRP A 1015 8.10 -10.30 -9.49
C TRP A 1015 8.08 -9.29 -10.63
N PHE A 1016 8.21 -8.00 -10.31
CA PHE A 1016 7.86 -6.91 -11.24
C PHE A 1016 9.07 -6.15 -11.84
N VAL A 1017 10.28 -6.49 -11.39
CA VAL A 1017 11.52 -5.82 -11.81
C VAL A 1017 12.14 -6.51 -13.03
N ARG A 1018 12.42 -5.77 -14.11
CA ARG A 1018 13.13 -6.28 -15.30
C ARG A 1018 14.66 -6.26 -15.15
N ALA A 1019 15.20 -5.41 -14.29
CA ALA A 1019 16.62 -5.27 -14.02
C ALA A 1019 17.09 -6.20 -12.87
N TYR A 1020 17.16 -7.50 -13.12
CA TYR A 1020 17.80 -8.45 -12.21
C TYR A 1020 18.61 -9.51 -12.96
N THR A 1021 19.80 -9.83 -12.45
CA THR A 1021 20.70 -10.81 -13.09
C THR A 1021 20.30 -12.24 -12.70
N ARG A 1022 19.98 -13.06 -13.69
CA ARG A 1022 19.60 -14.48 -13.56
C ARG A 1022 19.97 -15.31 -14.78
N MET A 1023 20.04 -16.62 -14.60
CA MET A 1023 20.11 -17.60 -15.69
C MET A 1023 19.15 -18.75 -15.44
N GLY A 1024 18.67 -19.41 -16.49
CA GLY A 1024 17.69 -20.49 -16.31
C GLY A 1024 17.36 -21.27 -17.57
N VAL A 1025 16.45 -22.22 -17.39
CA VAL A 1025 15.91 -23.08 -18.44
C VAL A 1025 14.38 -23.10 -18.32
N ARG A 1026 13.70 -22.81 -19.42
CA ARG A 1026 12.25 -22.93 -19.57
C ARG A 1026 11.91 -24.01 -20.58
N ALA A 1027 11.06 -24.95 -20.21
CA ALA A 1027 10.52 -25.98 -21.10
C ALA A 1027 9.03 -25.73 -21.33
N LYS A 1028 8.56 -25.94 -22.56
CA LYS A 1028 7.13 -25.99 -22.92
C LYS A 1028 6.84 -27.28 -23.68
N TYR A 1029 5.66 -27.85 -23.45
CA TYR A 1029 5.16 -29.01 -24.17
C TYR A 1029 3.64 -28.88 -24.35
N ARG A 1030 3.15 -29.00 -25.58
CA ARG A 1030 1.71 -29.07 -25.88
C ARG A 1030 1.38 -30.37 -26.62
N ILE A 1031 0.24 -30.97 -26.29
CA ILE A 1031 -0.42 -31.98 -27.12
C ILE A 1031 -1.28 -31.26 -28.17
N LEU A 1032 -1.37 -31.81 -29.36
CA LEU A 1032 -2.21 -31.30 -30.46
C LEU A 1032 -3.33 -32.31 -30.79
N ASP A 1033 -4.54 -31.79 -30.99
CA ASP A 1033 -5.78 -32.48 -31.38
C ASP A 1033 -6.43 -31.79 -32.60
N GLU A 1034 -7.64 -32.19 -32.98
CA GLU A 1034 -8.39 -31.58 -34.10
C GLU A 1034 -8.77 -30.10 -33.88
N TYR A 1035 -8.71 -29.60 -32.63
CA TYR A 1035 -9.04 -28.22 -32.26
C TYR A 1035 -7.80 -27.33 -32.05
N SER A 1036 -6.60 -27.88 -32.26
CA SER A 1036 -5.34 -27.17 -32.04
C SER A 1036 -4.94 -26.32 -33.25
N ASN A 1037 -4.57 -25.06 -33.05
CA ASN A 1037 -4.30 -24.07 -34.11
C ASN A 1037 -3.26 -24.48 -35.18
N ARG A 1038 -2.38 -25.44 -34.87
CA ARG A 1038 -1.32 -25.95 -35.75
C ARG A 1038 -1.45 -27.45 -36.03
N ALA A 1039 -2.64 -28.02 -35.86
CA ALA A 1039 -2.94 -29.40 -36.23
C ALA A 1039 -2.70 -29.64 -37.73
N GLY A 1040 -1.91 -30.65 -38.08
CA GLY A 1040 -1.76 -31.10 -39.46
C GLY A 1040 -3.02 -31.83 -39.95
N GLU A 1041 -3.19 -31.93 -41.27
CA GLU A 1041 -4.43 -32.41 -41.93
C GLU A 1041 -4.99 -33.73 -41.35
N ALA A 1042 -4.13 -34.71 -41.03
CA ALA A 1042 -4.54 -35.97 -40.44
C ALA A 1042 -5.15 -35.82 -39.03
N LEU A 1043 -4.65 -34.88 -38.22
CA LEU A 1043 -5.24 -34.59 -36.90
C LEU A 1043 -6.58 -33.87 -37.03
N VAL A 1044 -6.70 -32.96 -37.99
CA VAL A 1044 -7.98 -32.28 -38.32
C VAL A 1044 -9.03 -33.29 -38.83
N ALA A 1045 -8.60 -34.40 -39.44
CA ALA A 1045 -9.47 -35.53 -39.79
C ALA A 1045 -9.79 -36.48 -38.60
N GLY A 1046 -9.20 -36.27 -37.42
CA GLY A 1046 -9.40 -37.08 -36.21
C GLY A 1046 -8.41 -38.24 -36.01
N ASP A 1047 -7.39 -38.40 -36.87
CA ASP A 1047 -6.45 -39.53 -36.83
C ASP A 1047 -5.31 -39.33 -35.81
N GLY A 1048 -5.66 -39.37 -34.52
CA GLY A 1048 -4.71 -39.46 -33.40
C GLY A 1048 -4.33 -38.13 -32.76
N THR A 1049 -3.09 -38.00 -32.28
CA THR A 1049 -2.61 -36.82 -31.54
C THR A 1049 -1.23 -36.37 -31.98
N GLY A 1050 -1.04 -35.06 -32.14
CA GLY A 1050 0.26 -34.42 -32.35
C GLY A 1050 0.89 -33.89 -31.07
N ARG A 1051 2.02 -33.20 -31.22
CA ARG A 1051 2.69 -32.47 -30.14
C ARG A 1051 3.63 -31.39 -30.67
N GLU A 1052 3.85 -30.35 -29.88
CA GLU A 1052 4.94 -29.38 -30.05
C GLU A 1052 5.68 -29.19 -28.72
N TRP A 1053 6.98 -28.89 -28.79
CA TRP A 1053 7.80 -28.64 -27.60
C TRP A 1053 8.88 -27.60 -27.87
N GLU A 1054 9.28 -26.93 -26.79
CA GLU A 1054 10.30 -25.88 -26.76
C GLU A 1054 11.16 -26.08 -25.50
N VAL A 1055 12.48 -26.03 -25.65
CA VAL A 1055 13.43 -25.85 -24.55
C VAL A 1055 14.18 -24.56 -24.83
N MET A 1056 13.86 -23.54 -24.04
CA MET A 1056 14.50 -22.24 -24.01
C MET A 1056 15.57 -22.26 -22.90
N THR A 1057 16.80 -21.88 -23.19
CA THR A 1057 17.77 -21.49 -22.15
C THR A 1057 17.93 -19.98 -22.19
N TYR A 1058 18.10 -19.34 -21.03
CA TYR A 1058 18.22 -17.89 -20.95
C TYR A 1058 19.32 -17.44 -19.97
N VAL A 1059 19.93 -16.30 -20.30
CA VAL A 1059 20.79 -15.52 -19.39
C VAL A 1059 20.36 -14.07 -19.50
N GLN A 1060 19.95 -13.50 -18.38
CA GLN A 1060 19.54 -12.11 -18.22
C GLN A 1060 20.56 -11.44 -17.31
N ILE A 1061 21.24 -10.40 -17.78
CA ILE A 1061 22.23 -9.65 -17.01
C ILE A 1061 21.71 -8.23 -16.85
N GLY A 1062 21.29 -7.86 -15.64
CA GLY A 1062 21.04 -6.48 -15.23
C GLY A 1062 22.31 -5.89 -14.60
N ILE A 1063 22.71 -4.72 -15.10
CA ILE A 1063 23.88 -3.93 -14.67
C ILE A 1063 23.40 -2.54 -14.29
#